data_AF-A0A2V1D9L8-F1
#
_entry.id   AF-A0A2V1D9L8-F1
#
_cell.length_a   1.000
_cell.length_b   1.000
_cell.length_c   1.000
_cell.angle_alpha   90.00
_cell.angle_beta   90.00
_cell.angle_gamma   90.00
#
_symmetry.space_group_name_H-M   'P 1'
#
loop_
_entity.id
_entity.type
_entity.pdbx_description
1 polymer ?
#
loop_
_entity_poly.entity_id
_entity_poly.type
_entity_poly.pdbx_seq_one_letter_code
_entity_poly.pdbx_strand_id
1 'polypeptide(L)'
;MNRLHHSSDASLNSKPAMVAMVIPNTPENRKIPGASVANLADLLTTALSLDGTKPSHKAVPPPNEYTPTTQDIIREAVLAKSTDREFMNGIDAKNINEFGRYLFRKRKWAVSHDRLRTLFLESVILVTFGEIPLPQSKGLGNRKPPSKLKVRAHNAGKVAETQKEKTTVLVAIKSDPFVKSTMEFKFTMYHKDDSIADAQPKHVAYVNVTHRNARESKPSSNIPGAFQDLHHCIDVTNEIGHLKMIFGSSPGGYFEALCRGVKNEDKNNKISLIVTPHTYPFASNLFIGKRNMSLSHIALVDTLKQATYIFSLIRASDVPKKVQGLWNRFVEEDSRDPLNALFVNPENPQLSDKGIREKNDFPKFDAKACKYFDTWIDLQRIVGISSILERRFHSRSRTYTGKASVIPLANTYAESVELFMHYTIFLSPDNTNEVLPAPKEGTSVKICFDKSMNGYGHWWNGTITRPTVGSGKNQITMIAQRPLCKDNRLNHPSVIADEMEISTLDKDKVGCIDAVKLQCEIQEHQREITVCVLSDYQEMKRIVGNLHSLHTSPIIPNLFPVQHRLQLEYKTLLIGQAYDKLSKSNLYSGMREVEYAKAFLRNILHPHQMAIIDRLMANGMVARFAAVHGASKSGKTTTMLSATLPYLLSVEYSSEELVELHRTVRGFYEIRWEDGLKKESRDWDKYLMANTRQMPDELHETPVFIEPIGPCLPALPSTNAPMFVKGKVTVCALRNDTVDKVFNLFKPIAKRFAKHLGCSKFLGFRMHSLSLETQAIIAMTHPFFDMDDLPELPDFFNDQESSDEVTTKHSESCIQAVNGSQWQDIRDRRFKSIKNSMAYGVMQLAGIYPRSKAMKAAFTEKELEHAEDALSALPNARAEIYHADGEMSKAKERMIRAAAEIGLLYLIENASYILTTISNATQFSFNAVRMSSAIACDEAGRVNDAEFMGLFGHYPFAKLHIANGCLNESPMMFAPSSENPFRKQGLVSTLARLVETGFPVHELKKQ
;
A
#
# COMPACT_ATOMS: atom_id res chain seq x y z
N MET A 1 67.45 -34.33 28.76
CA MET A 1 66.40 -35.22 29.32
C MET A 1 65.06 -34.80 28.76
N ASN A 2 64.36 -35.78 28.17
CA ASN A 2 62.94 -35.92 27.85
C ASN A 2 62.21 -34.99 26.83
N ARG A 3 61.84 -35.66 25.73
CA ARG A 3 60.69 -35.43 24.83
C ARG A 3 59.35 -35.37 25.62
N LEU A 4 58.35 -34.64 25.11
CA LEU A 4 57.11 -35.21 24.53
C LEU A 4 56.09 -34.14 24.09
N HIS A 5 55.32 -34.52 23.06
CA HIS A 5 54.22 -33.85 22.37
C HIS A 5 53.01 -33.45 23.26
N HIS A 6 52.25 -32.44 22.82
CA HIS A 6 50.78 -32.45 22.62
C HIS A 6 50.38 -31.14 21.91
N SER A 7 49.98 -31.17 20.64
CA SER A 7 48.65 -31.47 20.04
C SER A 7 47.78 -30.23 19.87
N SER A 8 47.46 -29.98 18.61
CA SER A 8 46.57 -28.98 18.04
C SER A 8 45.21 -28.85 18.74
N ASP A 9 44.88 -27.61 19.11
CA ASP A 9 43.52 -27.17 19.42
C ASP A 9 42.64 -27.23 18.17
N ALA A 10 41.97 -28.37 17.99
CA ALA A 10 40.77 -28.48 17.19
C ALA A 10 39.57 -28.05 18.05
N SER A 11 39.21 -26.77 18.00
CA SER A 11 37.97 -26.29 18.59
C SER A 11 36.77 -26.86 17.82
N LEU A 12 36.18 -27.93 18.36
CA LEU A 12 34.91 -28.54 17.99
C LEU A 12 33.77 -27.52 18.17
N ASN A 13 33.57 -26.68 17.15
CA ASN A 13 32.32 -25.95 16.96
C ASN A 13 31.28 -26.90 16.36
N SER A 14 30.28 -27.23 17.18
CA SER A 14 29.17 -28.11 16.87
C SER A 14 28.23 -27.51 15.82
N LYS A 15 28.14 -28.16 14.67
CA LYS A 15 27.40 -27.68 13.49
C LYS A 15 26.09 -28.48 13.31
N PRO A 16 24.92 -27.82 13.27
CA PRO A 16 23.65 -28.47 12.93
C PRO A 16 23.35 -28.40 11.42
N ALA A 17 22.60 -29.38 10.91
CA ALA A 17 22.28 -29.52 9.50
C ALA A 17 20.77 -29.76 9.29
N MET A 18 20.18 -29.15 8.26
CA MET A 18 18.78 -29.28 7.87
C MET A 18 18.68 -29.94 6.49
N VAL A 19 17.80 -30.92 6.36
CA VAL A 19 17.42 -31.48 5.05
C VAL A 19 15.94 -31.14 4.85
N ALA A 20 15.65 -30.39 3.78
CA ALA A 20 14.29 -30.19 3.32
C ALA A 20 14.07 -31.06 2.08
N MET A 21 13.24 -32.10 2.18
CA MET A 21 12.81 -32.87 1.01
C MET A 21 11.41 -32.43 0.62
N VAL A 22 11.19 -32.41 -0.68
CA VAL A 22 9.94 -32.02 -1.28
C VAL A 22 9.60 -33.10 -2.29
N ILE A 23 8.46 -33.76 -2.10
CA ILE A 23 8.01 -34.85 -2.95
C ILE A 23 7.13 -34.28 -4.08
N PRO A 24 7.40 -34.57 -5.37
CA PRO A 24 6.62 -34.04 -6.48
C PRO A 24 5.18 -34.59 -6.54
N ASN A 25 4.28 -33.81 -7.14
CA ASN A 25 2.85 -34.07 -7.23
C ASN A 25 2.53 -35.08 -8.34
N THR A 26 2.72 -36.36 -8.05
CA THR A 26 2.31 -37.47 -8.91
C THR A 26 0.92 -38.02 -8.50
N PRO A 27 0.18 -38.69 -9.41
CA PRO A 27 -1.08 -39.35 -9.08
C PRO A 27 -0.98 -40.37 -7.93
N GLU A 28 0.20 -40.92 -7.67
CA GLU A 28 0.46 -41.85 -6.55
C GLU A 28 0.61 -41.11 -5.20
N ASN A 29 1.27 -39.94 -5.17
CA ASN A 29 1.42 -39.13 -3.96
C ASN A 29 0.10 -38.47 -3.52
N ARG A 30 -0.92 -38.45 -4.39
CA ARG A 30 -2.30 -38.05 -4.10
C ARG A 30 -3.15 -39.15 -3.46
N LYS A 31 -2.64 -40.38 -3.37
CA LYS A 31 -3.36 -41.55 -2.86
C LYS A 31 -2.94 -41.98 -1.46
N ILE A 32 -2.05 -41.25 -0.78
CA ILE A 32 -1.71 -41.51 0.64
C ILE A 32 -2.97 -41.15 1.44
N PRO A 33 -3.83 -42.12 1.84
CA PRO A 33 -5.09 -41.79 2.49
C PRO A 33 -4.82 -41.64 3.99
N GLY A 34 -5.38 -40.62 4.63
CA GLY A 34 -5.31 -40.34 6.08
C GLY A 34 -5.06 -41.57 6.97
N ALA A 35 -3.79 -41.89 7.15
CA ALA A 35 -3.35 -43.06 7.88
C ALA A 35 -3.11 -42.61 9.33
N SER A 36 -3.94 -43.09 10.25
CA SER A 36 -3.65 -42.98 11.68
C SER A 36 -2.38 -43.78 11.96
N VAL A 37 -1.24 -43.09 12.03
CA VAL A 37 0.06 -43.75 12.04
C VAL A 37 0.87 -43.25 13.23
N ALA A 38 1.02 -44.13 14.22
CA ALA A 38 1.73 -43.85 15.46
C ALA A 38 3.25 -44.14 15.36
N ASN A 39 3.78 -44.62 14.22
CA ASN A 39 5.21 -44.93 14.06
C ASN A 39 5.74 -44.72 12.63
N LEU A 40 7.02 -44.34 12.48
CA LEU A 40 7.72 -44.22 11.18
C LEU A 40 7.66 -45.52 10.35
N ALA A 41 7.71 -46.65 11.06
CA ALA A 41 7.54 -47.98 10.48
C ALA A 41 6.16 -48.14 9.84
N ASP A 42 5.09 -47.61 10.45
CA ASP A 42 3.73 -47.66 9.91
C ASP A 42 3.54 -46.66 8.75
N LEU A 43 4.28 -45.56 8.68
CA LEU A 43 4.22 -44.62 7.54
C LEU A 43 4.83 -45.25 6.27
N LEU A 44 5.88 -46.05 6.49
CA LEU A 44 6.47 -46.91 5.48
C LEU A 44 5.62 -48.16 5.23
N THR A 45 4.97 -48.70 6.26
CA THR A 45 4.14 -49.90 6.14
C THR A 45 2.80 -49.58 5.51
N THR A 46 2.13 -48.45 5.74
CA THR A 46 0.88 -48.05 5.04
C THR A 46 1.12 -47.69 3.58
N ALA A 47 2.31 -47.15 3.25
CA ALA A 47 2.75 -47.09 1.85
C ALA A 47 2.98 -48.49 1.23
N LEU A 48 3.14 -49.54 2.07
CA LEU A 48 3.40 -50.93 1.68
C LEU A 48 2.24 -51.92 1.99
N SER A 49 1.18 -51.48 2.67
CA SER A 49 0.11 -52.27 3.32
C SER A 49 -1.25 -51.66 3.01
N LEU A 50 -1.70 -51.88 1.78
CA LEU A 50 -3.12 -52.04 1.47
C LEU A 50 -3.29 -53.48 1.00
N ASP A 51 -3.65 -54.36 1.93
CA ASP A 51 -4.39 -55.58 1.61
C ASP A 51 -5.32 -55.87 2.79
N GLY A 52 -6.62 -55.85 2.53
CA GLY A 52 -7.61 -55.90 3.60
C GLY A 52 -9.06 -56.00 3.16
N THR A 53 -9.37 -56.43 1.93
CA THR A 53 -10.67 -57.04 1.61
C THR A 53 -10.47 -58.16 0.60
N LYS A 54 -10.75 -59.40 1.04
CA LYS A 54 -10.79 -60.59 0.17
C LYS A 54 -11.75 -60.34 -1.00
N PRO A 55 -11.33 -60.41 -2.27
CA PRO A 55 -12.26 -60.66 -3.35
C PRO A 55 -12.63 -62.14 -3.34
N SER A 56 -13.93 -62.40 -3.46
CA SER A 56 -14.46 -63.72 -3.74
C SER A 56 -13.86 -64.29 -5.02
N HIS A 57 -13.62 -65.60 -5.03
CA HIS A 57 -13.21 -66.35 -6.20
C HIS A 57 -14.16 -66.09 -7.38
N LYS A 58 -13.68 -65.35 -8.38
CA LYS A 58 -14.16 -65.43 -9.76
C LYS A 58 -12.98 -65.44 -10.73
N ALA A 59 -13.18 -66.19 -11.81
CA ALA A 59 -12.19 -66.75 -12.72
C ALA A 59 -11.20 -65.73 -13.34
N VAL A 60 -9.98 -66.23 -13.56
CA VAL A 60 -8.88 -65.58 -14.27
C VAL A 60 -9.23 -65.43 -15.77
N PRO A 61 -9.20 -64.21 -16.35
CA PRO A 61 -9.17 -64.01 -17.79
C PRO A 61 -7.71 -64.07 -18.35
N PRO A 62 -7.51 -64.28 -19.66
CA PRO A 62 -6.20 -64.57 -20.29
C PRO A 62 -5.25 -63.34 -20.28
N PRO A 63 -3.95 -63.52 -20.60
CA PRO A 63 -2.91 -62.56 -20.27
C PRO A 63 -2.91 -61.38 -21.25
N ASN A 64 -3.63 -60.32 -20.89
CA ASN A 64 -3.30 -58.99 -21.38
C ASN A 64 -2.10 -58.47 -20.58
N GLU A 65 -1.11 -57.90 -21.28
CA GLU A 65 0.09 -57.31 -20.69
C GLU A 65 -0.29 -56.28 -19.63
N TYR A 66 -0.21 -56.71 -18.37
CA TYR A 66 -0.42 -55.83 -17.24
C TYR A 66 0.68 -54.77 -17.27
N THR A 67 0.29 -53.55 -17.64
CA THR A 67 1.19 -52.40 -17.55
C THR A 67 1.23 -51.96 -16.10
N PRO A 68 2.36 -52.14 -15.41
CA PRO A 68 2.42 -51.82 -13.99
C PRO A 68 2.20 -50.33 -13.77
N THR A 69 1.44 -50.02 -12.72
CA THR A 69 1.37 -48.66 -12.22
C THR A 69 2.71 -48.30 -11.57
N THR A 70 2.97 -47.01 -11.41
CA THR A 70 4.15 -46.53 -10.69
C THR A 70 4.22 -47.10 -9.26
N GLN A 71 3.07 -47.28 -8.62
CA GLN A 71 2.99 -47.84 -7.27
C GLN A 71 3.43 -49.30 -7.25
N ASP A 72 3.10 -50.08 -8.28
CA ASP A 72 3.54 -51.47 -8.42
C ASP A 72 5.06 -51.53 -8.60
N ILE A 73 5.62 -50.63 -9.42
CA ILE A 73 7.07 -50.51 -9.66
C ILE A 73 7.83 -50.14 -8.38
N ILE A 74 7.32 -49.18 -7.59
CA ILE A 74 7.94 -48.74 -6.34
C ILE A 74 7.83 -49.82 -5.26
N ARG A 75 6.68 -50.49 -5.15
CA ARG A 75 6.49 -51.63 -4.23
C ARG A 75 7.52 -52.70 -4.50
N GLU A 76 7.70 -53.00 -5.78
CA GLU A 76 8.63 -54.03 -6.22
C GLU A 76 10.09 -53.62 -6.09
N ALA A 77 10.41 -52.32 -6.17
CA ALA A 77 11.71 -51.77 -5.84
C ALA A 77 12.08 -51.97 -4.36
N VAL A 78 11.12 -51.74 -3.46
CA VAL A 78 11.31 -51.97 -2.02
C VAL A 78 11.48 -53.45 -1.72
N LEU A 79 10.70 -54.30 -2.40
CA LEU A 79 10.79 -55.76 -2.27
C LEU A 79 12.13 -56.28 -2.79
N ALA A 80 12.58 -55.79 -3.95
CA ALA A 80 13.90 -56.09 -4.50
C ALA A 80 15.02 -55.67 -3.53
N LYS A 81 14.90 -54.51 -2.88
CA LYS A 81 15.86 -54.05 -1.88
C LYS A 81 15.93 -54.93 -0.64
N SER A 82 14.81 -55.51 -0.20
CA SER A 82 14.80 -56.38 0.99
C SER A 82 15.12 -57.84 0.69
N THR A 83 14.94 -58.29 -0.55
CA THR A 83 15.05 -59.71 -0.93
C THR A 83 16.20 -60.02 -1.88
N ASP A 84 16.80 -59.02 -2.53
CA ASP A 84 17.83 -59.20 -3.53
C ASP A 84 19.11 -58.43 -3.17
N ARG A 85 20.23 -59.15 -3.12
CA ARG A 85 21.56 -58.60 -2.76
C ARG A 85 21.98 -57.47 -3.69
N GLU A 86 21.55 -57.51 -4.94
CA GLU A 86 21.93 -56.54 -5.97
C GLU A 86 21.32 -55.15 -5.73
N PHE A 87 20.17 -55.09 -5.05
CA PHE A 87 19.43 -53.86 -4.78
C PHE A 87 19.40 -53.45 -3.30
N MET A 88 20.08 -54.19 -2.41
CA MET A 88 20.10 -53.88 -0.96
C MET A 88 20.56 -52.45 -0.64
N ASN A 89 21.47 -51.90 -1.45
CA ASN A 89 21.96 -50.54 -1.30
C ASN A 89 21.08 -49.47 -1.99
N GLY A 90 19.93 -49.86 -2.52
CA GLY A 90 19.00 -49.00 -3.27
C GLY A 90 19.08 -49.22 -4.78
N ILE A 91 18.17 -48.57 -5.50
CA ILE A 91 18.17 -48.50 -6.97
C ILE A 91 18.73 -47.13 -7.36
N ASP A 92 19.88 -47.13 -8.03
CA ASP A 92 20.63 -45.96 -8.44
C ASP A 92 20.95 -46.01 -9.94
N ALA A 93 21.65 -45.00 -10.45
CA ALA A 93 21.98 -44.91 -11.87
C ALA A 93 22.76 -46.11 -12.41
N LYS A 94 23.51 -46.83 -11.54
CA LYS A 94 24.36 -47.96 -11.93
C LYS A 94 23.56 -49.24 -12.05
N ASN A 95 22.56 -49.45 -11.21
CA ASN A 95 21.76 -50.68 -11.19
C ASN A 95 20.31 -50.51 -11.69
N ILE A 96 19.90 -49.32 -12.14
CA ILE A 96 18.53 -49.09 -12.66
C ILE A 96 18.17 -49.95 -13.87
N ASN A 97 19.17 -50.29 -14.70
CA ASN A 97 18.99 -51.23 -15.80
C ASN A 97 18.76 -52.66 -15.30
N GLU A 98 19.49 -53.08 -14.28
CA GLU A 98 19.29 -54.36 -13.61
C GLU A 98 17.93 -54.40 -12.91
N PHE A 99 17.47 -53.28 -12.35
CA PHE A 99 16.14 -53.21 -11.77
C PHE A 99 15.03 -53.31 -12.82
N GLY A 100 15.19 -52.67 -13.99
CA GLY A 100 14.28 -52.90 -15.13
C GLY A 100 14.25 -54.37 -15.57
N ARG A 101 15.40 -55.05 -15.59
CA ARG A 101 15.48 -56.50 -15.86
C ARG A 101 14.85 -57.33 -14.75
N TYR A 102 14.99 -56.92 -13.49
CA TYR A 102 14.36 -57.56 -12.34
C TYR A 102 12.83 -57.51 -12.46
N LEU A 103 12.25 -56.35 -12.74
CA LEU A 103 10.80 -56.19 -12.96
C LEU A 103 10.30 -57.06 -14.12
N PHE A 104 11.05 -57.09 -15.22
CA PHE A 104 10.72 -57.93 -16.37
C PHE A 104 10.80 -59.43 -16.03
N ARG A 105 11.84 -59.87 -15.30
CA ARG A 105 12.02 -61.29 -14.98
C ARG A 105 11.05 -61.79 -13.92
N LYS A 106 10.90 -61.04 -12.82
CA LYS A 106 10.15 -61.45 -11.62
C LYS A 106 8.65 -61.16 -11.73
N ARG A 107 8.27 -60.08 -12.41
CA ARG A 107 6.87 -59.64 -12.51
C ARG A 107 6.31 -59.63 -13.92
N LYS A 108 7.14 -59.92 -14.94
CA LYS A 108 6.76 -59.84 -16.36
C LYS A 108 6.31 -58.43 -16.77
N TRP A 109 6.90 -57.42 -16.13
CA TRP A 109 6.59 -56.02 -16.37
C TRP A 109 7.60 -55.39 -17.32
N ALA A 110 7.13 -54.89 -18.46
CA ALA A 110 7.93 -54.07 -19.36
C ALA A 110 7.83 -52.59 -18.92
N VAL A 111 8.86 -52.09 -18.25
CA VAL A 111 8.95 -50.68 -17.82
C VAL A 111 10.09 -50.02 -18.58
N SER A 112 9.80 -48.89 -19.24
CA SER A 112 10.83 -48.16 -19.99
C SER A 112 11.91 -47.63 -19.04
N HIS A 113 13.14 -47.59 -19.56
CA HIS A 113 14.28 -47.06 -18.82
C HIS A 113 14.03 -45.62 -18.36
N ASP A 114 13.50 -44.75 -19.24
CA ASP A 114 13.16 -43.37 -18.90
C ASP A 114 12.14 -43.29 -17.76
N ARG A 115 11.12 -44.15 -17.74
CA ARG A 115 10.12 -44.18 -16.67
C ARG A 115 10.75 -44.58 -15.34
N LEU A 116 11.67 -45.55 -15.33
CA LEU A 116 12.44 -45.89 -14.12
C LEU A 116 13.36 -44.73 -13.71
N ARG A 117 14.02 -44.09 -14.68
CA ARG A 117 14.93 -42.96 -14.46
C ARG A 117 14.21 -41.80 -13.80
N THR A 118 13.04 -41.43 -14.32
CA THR A 118 12.20 -40.40 -13.73
C THR A 118 11.73 -40.79 -12.33
N LEU A 119 11.41 -42.06 -12.10
CA LEU A 119 10.91 -42.55 -10.82
C LEU A 119 11.95 -42.74 -9.71
N PHE A 120 13.21 -43.03 -10.04
CA PHE A 120 14.23 -43.33 -9.03
C PHE A 120 15.41 -42.35 -9.03
N LEU A 121 15.63 -41.62 -10.13
CA LEU A 121 16.78 -40.71 -10.28
C LEU A 121 16.36 -39.24 -10.39
N GLU A 122 15.15 -38.94 -10.87
CA GLU A 122 14.71 -37.54 -11.09
C GLU A 122 13.60 -37.08 -10.12
N SER A 123 12.92 -38.01 -9.43
CA SER A 123 11.76 -37.76 -8.54
C SER A 123 12.13 -37.40 -7.10
N VAL A 124 13.40 -37.55 -6.70
CA VAL A 124 13.89 -37.24 -5.34
C VAL A 124 15.09 -36.33 -5.42
N ILE A 125 14.85 -35.01 -5.46
CA ILE A 125 15.90 -34.02 -5.35
C ILE A 125 16.14 -33.75 -3.86
N LEU A 126 17.25 -34.28 -3.35
CA LEU A 126 17.76 -33.91 -2.03
C LEU A 126 18.35 -32.50 -2.09
N VAL A 127 17.57 -31.48 -1.71
CA VAL A 127 18.13 -30.15 -1.53
C VAL A 127 18.66 -30.05 -0.09
N THR A 128 19.95 -30.35 0.07
CA THR A 128 20.65 -30.14 1.34
C THR A 128 20.86 -28.65 1.56
N PHE A 129 20.38 -28.13 2.69
CA PHE A 129 20.56 -26.73 3.06
C PHE A 129 21.46 -26.65 4.29
N GLY A 130 22.50 -25.82 4.18
CA GLY A 130 23.52 -25.66 5.19
C GLY A 130 23.04 -25.05 6.51
N GLU A 131 24.01 -25.01 7.43
CA GLU A 131 24.01 -24.62 8.85
C GLU A 131 22.88 -23.69 9.36
N ILE A 132 22.25 -24.10 10.48
CA ILE A 132 21.29 -23.31 11.28
C ILE A 132 22.04 -22.55 12.40
N PRO A 133 22.03 -21.20 12.44
CA PRO A 133 22.44 -20.47 13.63
C PRO A 133 21.30 -20.42 14.67
N LEU A 134 21.58 -20.84 15.91
CA LEU A 134 20.65 -20.68 17.03
C LEU A 134 20.59 -19.21 17.48
N PRO A 135 19.40 -18.63 17.70
CA PRO A 135 19.29 -17.39 18.46
C PRO A 135 19.64 -17.70 19.92
N GLN A 136 20.71 -17.10 20.44
CA GLN A 136 20.95 -17.07 21.88
C GLN A 136 19.71 -16.47 22.56
N SER A 137 19.14 -17.19 23.51
CA SER A 137 18.04 -16.70 24.33
C SER A 137 18.49 -15.38 24.98
N LYS A 138 17.81 -14.28 24.63
CA LYS A 138 17.90 -13.07 25.44
C LYS A 138 17.23 -13.38 26.77
N GLY A 139 18.03 -13.78 27.76
CA GLY A 139 17.62 -13.68 29.14
C GLY A 139 17.19 -12.23 29.40
N LEU A 140 15.96 -12.06 29.89
CA LEU A 140 15.54 -10.80 30.49
C LEU A 140 16.50 -10.49 31.64
N GLY A 141 17.46 -9.61 31.37
CA GLY A 141 18.39 -9.10 32.36
C GLY A 141 18.84 -7.73 31.91
N ASN A 142 18.41 -6.69 32.63
CA ASN A 142 18.84 -5.31 32.47
C ASN A 142 20.36 -5.20 32.54
N ARG A 143 21.06 -5.26 31.40
CA ARG A 143 22.44 -4.78 31.29
C ARG A 143 22.57 -3.92 30.04
N LYS A 144 23.07 -2.70 30.26
CA LYS A 144 23.30 -1.64 29.27
C LYS A 144 24.00 -2.20 28.02
N PRO A 145 23.69 -1.67 26.81
CA PRO A 145 24.41 -2.05 25.61
C PRO A 145 25.88 -1.65 25.74
N PRO A 146 26.85 -2.47 25.26
CA PRO A 146 28.24 -2.04 25.22
C PRO A 146 28.38 -0.87 24.26
N SER A 147 29.10 0.14 24.72
CA SER A 147 29.46 1.36 24.00
C SER A 147 30.03 1.03 22.62
N LYS A 148 29.51 1.72 21.59
CA LYS A 148 30.03 1.71 20.23
C LYS A 148 31.49 2.20 20.23
N LEU A 149 32.44 1.28 20.18
CA LEU A 149 33.82 1.59 19.79
C LEU A 149 33.85 1.75 18.27
N LYS A 150 33.90 3.01 17.83
CA LYS A 150 34.28 3.36 16.45
C LYS A 150 35.76 3.07 16.29
N VAL A 151 36.11 1.93 15.71
CA VAL A 151 37.45 1.71 15.15
C VAL A 151 37.39 2.08 13.68
N ARG A 152 37.93 3.26 13.33
CA ARG A 152 38.37 3.57 11.97
C ARG A 152 39.60 2.72 11.70
N ALA A 153 39.49 1.71 10.84
CA ALA A 153 40.64 1.08 10.23
C ALA A 153 40.86 1.70 8.85
N HIS A 154 41.91 2.53 8.75
CA HIS A 154 42.49 2.94 7.48
C HIS A 154 43.30 1.78 6.90
N ASN A 155 43.12 1.55 5.59
CA ASN A 155 44.08 0.95 4.65
C ASN A 155 44.82 -0.32 5.12
N ALA A 156 44.16 -1.47 5.00
CA ALA A 156 44.83 -2.76 4.76
C ALA A 156 44.25 -3.34 3.47
N GLY A 157 45.12 -3.76 2.54
CA GLY A 157 44.74 -4.23 1.21
C GLY A 157 43.60 -5.25 1.26
N LYS A 158 42.48 -4.94 0.62
CA LYS A 158 41.36 -5.86 0.44
C LYS A 158 41.82 -6.99 -0.49
N VAL A 159 42.21 -8.11 0.10
CA VAL A 159 42.18 -9.39 -0.61
C VAL A 159 40.72 -9.59 -1.02
N ALA A 160 40.45 -9.70 -2.33
CA ALA A 160 39.11 -9.95 -2.84
C ALA A 160 38.59 -11.25 -2.18
N GLU A 161 37.60 -11.12 -1.29
CA GLU A 161 36.95 -12.28 -0.71
C GLU A 161 36.30 -13.05 -1.86
N THR A 162 36.76 -14.29 -2.09
CA THR A 162 36.18 -15.16 -3.10
C THR A 162 34.71 -15.39 -2.80
N GLN A 163 33.83 -14.96 -3.71
CA GLN A 163 32.40 -15.22 -3.60
C GLN A 163 32.16 -16.74 -3.57
N LYS A 164 31.39 -17.22 -2.60
CA LYS A 164 31.04 -18.62 -2.40
C LYS A 164 29.56 -18.84 -2.62
N GLU A 165 29.23 -19.95 -3.27
CA GLU A 165 27.84 -20.40 -3.34
C GLU A 165 27.52 -21.23 -2.09
N LYS A 166 26.48 -20.83 -1.36
CA LYS A 166 26.02 -21.51 -0.15
C LYS A 166 24.54 -21.20 0.02
N THR A 167 23.75 -22.17 0.44
CA THR A 167 22.39 -21.91 0.88
C THR A 167 22.22 -22.31 2.34
N THR A 168 21.65 -21.42 3.15
CA THR A 168 21.32 -21.67 4.55
C THR A 168 19.82 -21.49 4.76
N VAL A 169 19.22 -22.29 5.64
CA VAL A 169 17.80 -22.19 5.97
C VAL A 169 17.61 -21.99 7.46
N LEU A 170 16.73 -21.06 7.82
CA LEU A 170 16.27 -20.86 9.18
C LEU A 170 14.78 -21.17 9.26
N VAL A 171 14.40 -22.02 10.21
CA VAL A 171 12.99 -22.34 10.47
C VAL A 171 12.52 -21.61 11.72
N ALA A 172 11.39 -20.91 11.59
CA ALA A 172 10.71 -20.24 12.69
C ALA A 172 9.29 -20.78 12.82
N ILE A 173 9.00 -21.42 13.95
CA ILE A 173 7.64 -21.86 14.32
C ILE A 173 7.02 -20.75 15.17
N LYS A 174 5.90 -20.20 14.71
CA LYS A 174 5.16 -19.13 15.39
C LYS A 174 3.72 -19.59 15.63
N SER A 175 3.35 -19.71 16.89
CA SER A 175 1.94 -19.90 17.30
C SER A 175 1.44 -18.58 17.86
N ASP A 176 0.50 -17.94 17.16
CA ASP A 176 -0.03 -16.62 17.52
C ASP A 176 -1.56 -16.65 17.56
N PRO A 177 -2.18 -16.60 18.74
CA PRO A 177 -3.63 -16.74 18.90
C PRO A 177 -4.45 -15.57 18.35
N PHE A 178 -3.84 -14.43 18.01
CA PHE A 178 -4.58 -13.21 17.69
C PHE A 178 -4.42 -12.76 16.25
N VAL A 179 -3.47 -13.32 15.49
CA VAL A 179 -3.21 -12.92 14.11
C VAL A 179 -3.18 -14.13 13.20
N LYS A 180 -2.06 -14.86 13.21
CA LYS A 180 -1.87 -16.04 12.39
C LYS A 180 -0.65 -16.81 12.84
N SER A 181 -0.83 -18.11 12.99
CA SER A 181 0.23 -19.06 13.26
C SER A 181 0.87 -19.50 11.95
N THR A 182 2.19 -19.68 11.95
CA THR A 182 2.97 -19.98 10.75
C THR A 182 4.20 -20.78 11.10
N MET A 183 4.58 -21.73 10.24
CA MET A 183 5.95 -22.27 10.18
C MET A 183 6.65 -21.64 8.97
N GLU A 184 7.62 -20.77 9.23
CA GLU A 184 8.35 -19.99 8.22
C GLU A 184 9.72 -20.60 7.97
N PHE A 185 10.04 -20.85 6.70
CA PHE A 185 11.34 -21.27 6.20
C PHE A 185 12.01 -20.09 5.50
N LYS A 186 13.09 -19.56 6.10
CA LYS A 186 13.88 -18.47 5.54
C LYS A 186 15.13 -19.03 4.85
N PHE A 187 15.10 -19.09 3.53
CA PHE A 187 16.23 -19.44 2.68
C PHE A 187 17.13 -18.23 2.47
N THR A 188 18.45 -18.39 2.66
CA THR A 188 19.46 -17.39 2.30
C THR A 188 20.46 -18.06 1.36
N MET A 189 20.42 -17.66 0.10
CA MET A 189 21.17 -18.20 -1.02
C MET A 189 22.29 -17.23 -1.41
N TYR A 190 23.50 -17.55 -1.00
CA TYR A 190 24.73 -16.92 -1.47
C TYR A 190 25.04 -17.47 -2.86
N HIS A 191 25.26 -16.59 -3.83
CA HIS A 191 25.54 -16.94 -5.23
C HIS A 191 26.77 -16.17 -5.72
N LYS A 192 27.19 -16.40 -6.97
CA LYS A 192 28.22 -15.60 -7.62
C LYS A 192 27.57 -14.55 -8.53
N ASP A 193 28.07 -13.33 -8.49
CA ASP A 193 27.68 -12.24 -9.38
C ASP A 193 28.91 -11.41 -9.72
N ASP A 194 29.40 -11.59 -10.95
CA ASP A 194 30.58 -10.90 -11.47
C ASP A 194 30.38 -9.37 -11.53
N SER A 195 29.13 -8.90 -11.50
CA SER A 195 28.83 -7.46 -11.44
C SER A 195 29.05 -6.84 -10.06
N ILE A 196 29.32 -7.65 -9.02
CA ILE A 196 29.51 -7.22 -7.62
C ILE A 196 30.81 -7.80 -7.06
N ALA A 197 31.97 -7.42 -7.60
CA ALA A 197 33.26 -8.01 -7.23
C ALA A 197 33.65 -7.85 -5.73
N ASP A 198 33.19 -6.78 -5.07
CA ASP A 198 33.64 -6.40 -3.72
C ASP A 198 32.74 -6.92 -2.57
N ALA A 199 31.70 -7.71 -2.88
CA ALA A 199 30.79 -8.22 -1.86
C ALA A 199 30.27 -9.61 -2.21
N GLN A 200 29.90 -10.38 -1.18
CA GLN A 200 29.16 -11.63 -1.35
C GLN A 200 27.68 -11.31 -1.64
N PRO A 201 27.17 -11.53 -2.87
CA PRO A 201 25.77 -11.34 -3.16
C PRO A 201 24.96 -12.45 -2.47
N LYS A 202 23.76 -12.10 -2.01
CA LYS A 202 22.85 -13.02 -1.35
C LYS A 202 21.40 -12.74 -1.74
N HIS A 203 20.62 -13.81 -1.86
CA HIS A 203 19.19 -13.75 -2.07
C HIS A 203 18.48 -14.39 -0.87
N VAL A 204 17.55 -13.65 -0.26
CA VAL A 204 16.74 -14.15 0.85
C VAL A 204 15.33 -14.37 0.35
N ALA A 205 14.80 -15.57 0.59
CA ALA A 205 13.44 -15.96 0.27
C ALA A 205 12.77 -16.65 1.47
N TYR A 206 11.46 -16.55 1.54
CA TYR A 206 10.63 -17.10 2.61
C TYR A 206 9.61 -18.05 2.02
N VAL A 207 9.35 -19.16 2.71
CA VAL A 207 8.23 -20.07 2.43
C VAL A 207 7.50 -20.28 3.74
N ASN A 208 6.22 -19.89 3.82
CA ASN A 208 5.42 -20.13 5.03
C ASN A 208 4.41 -21.22 4.80
N VAL A 209 4.34 -22.09 5.80
CA VAL A 209 3.29 -23.06 6.01
C VAL A 209 2.29 -22.45 6.98
N THR A 210 1.02 -22.46 6.58
CA THR A 210 -0.14 -21.97 7.33
C THR A 210 -1.22 -23.04 7.34
N HIS A 211 -2.25 -22.89 8.16
CA HIS A 211 -3.40 -23.80 8.17
C HIS A 211 -4.10 -23.93 6.80
N ARG A 212 -3.89 -23.01 5.85
CA ARG A 212 -4.52 -23.05 4.52
C ARG A 212 -3.74 -23.90 3.52
N ASN A 213 -2.42 -23.78 3.48
CA ASN A 213 -1.60 -24.54 2.52
C ASN A 213 -1.05 -25.86 3.09
N ALA A 214 -1.23 -26.08 4.39
CA ALA A 214 -0.90 -27.33 5.08
C ALA A 214 -2.08 -28.32 5.09
N ARG A 215 -2.87 -28.36 4.01
CA ARG A 215 -4.01 -29.27 3.83
C ARG A 215 -3.72 -30.23 2.68
N GLU A 216 -4.41 -31.36 2.61
CA GLU A 216 -4.42 -32.20 1.42
C GLU A 216 -5.12 -31.51 0.23
N SER A 217 -4.56 -31.64 -0.97
CA SER A 217 -5.25 -31.24 -2.21
C SER A 217 -6.35 -32.26 -2.51
N LYS A 218 -7.62 -31.84 -2.50
CA LYS A 218 -8.70 -32.66 -3.09
C LYS A 218 -8.60 -32.60 -4.62
N PRO A 219 -8.49 -33.75 -5.32
CA PRO A 219 -8.29 -33.75 -6.78
C PRO A 219 -9.49 -33.24 -7.61
N SER A 220 -10.68 -33.07 -7.02
CA SER A 220 -11.93 -32.81 -7.74
C SER A 220 -12.68 -31.53 -7.35
N SER A 221 -12.21 -30.73 -6.40
CA SER A 221 -12.88 -29.50 -5.99
C SER A 221 -11.91 -28.36 -5.70
N ASN A 222 -12.18 -27.17 -6.23
CA ASN A 222 -11.52 -25.91 -5.84
C ASN A 222 -11.81 -25.49 -4.38
N ILE A 223 -12.58 -26.29 -3.63
CA ILE A 223 -12.87 -26.07 -2.22
C ILE A 223 -11.85 -26.87 -1.39
N PRO A 224 -10.97 -26.21 -0.63
CA PRO A 224 -10.08 -26.91 0.29
C PRO A 224 -10.91 -27.70 1.31
N GLY A 225 -10.51 -28.94 1.60
CA GLY A 225 -11.13 -29.72 2.66
C GLY A 225 -10.97 -29.04 4.03
N ALA A 226 -11.75 -29.49 5.03
CA ALA A 226 -11.48 -29.19 6.43
C ALA A 226 -10.02 -29.58 6.75
N PHE A 227 -9.37 -28.82 7.62
CA PHE A 227 -8.03 -29.14 8.08
C PHE A 227 -8.06 -30.51 8.76
N GLN A 228 -7.34 -31.47 8.18
CA GLN A 228 -7.11 -32.78 8.79
C GLN A 228 -5.70 -32.77 9.39
N ASP A 229 -5.54 -33.33 10.58
CA ASP A 229 -4.24 -33.44 11.25
C ASP A 229 -3.39 -34.54 10.60
N LEU A 230 -2.88 -34.24 9.41
CA LEU A 230 -2.03 -35.10 8.60
C LEU A 230 -0.54 -34.79 8.81
N HIS A 231 -0.25 -34.05 9.88
CA HIS A 231 1.08 -33.58 10.16
C HIS A 231 1.71 -34.48 11.20
N HIS A 232 3.00 -34.76 11.02
CA HIS A 232 3.71 -35.66 11.91
C HIS A 232 5.04 -35.05 12.33
N CYS A 233 5.32 -35.12 13.63
CA CYS A 233 6.64 -34.84 14.18
C CYS A 233 7.20 -36.14 14.76
N ILE A 234 8.10 -36.78 14.03
CA ILE A 234 8.61 -38.11 14.35
C ILE A 234 10.01 -37.99 14.92
N ASP A 235 10.29 -38.62 16.07
CA ASP A 235 11.65 -38.73 16.60
C ASP A 235 12.44 -39.77 15.77
N VAL A 236 13.46 -39.30 15.07
CA VAL A 236 14.29 -40.10 14.16
C VAL A 236 15.75 -40.16 14.62
N THR A 237 16.00 -39.86 15.90
CA THR A 237 17.36 -39.77 16.48
C THR A 237 18.19 -41.05 16.27
N ASN A 238 17.54 -42.22 16.29
CA ASN A 238 18.20 -43.53 16.11
C ASN A 238 17.85 -44.20 14.76
N GLU A 239 17.14 -43.51 13.88
CA GLU A 239 16.53 -44.09 12.68
C GLU A 239 17.38 -43.86 11.41
N ILE A 240 18.70 -44.02 11.51
CA ILE A 240 19.64 -43.73 10.41
C ILE A 240 19.29 -44.50 9.13
N GLY A 241 18.87 -45.76 9.24
CA GLY A 241 18.47 -46.58 8.10
C GLY A 241 17.28 -45.99 7.34
N HIS A 242 16.26 -45.51 8.06
CA HIS A 242 15.09 -44.86 7.48
C HIS A 242 15.44 -43.49 6.90
N LEU A 243 16.29 -42.71 7.58
CA LEU A 243 16.79 -41.43 7.05
C LEU A 243 17.53 -41.64 5.74
N LYS A 244 18.43 -42.62 5.63
CA LYS A 244 19.11 -42.94 4.36
C LYS A 244 18.15 -43.39 3.26
N MET A 245 17.05 -44.04 3.61
CA MET A 245 16.03 -44.45 2.65
C MET A 245 15.20 -43.28 2.14
N ILE A 246 14.80 -42.37 3.02
CA ILE A 246 14.08 -41.14 2.67
C ILE A 246 15.00 -40.17 1.91
N PHE A 247 16.28 -40.14 2.28
CA PHE A 247 17.28 -39.17 1.80
C PHE A 247 18.46 -39.86 1.09
N GLY A 248 18.15 -40.66 0.06
CA GLY A 248 19.12 -41.52 -0.65
C GLY A 248 20.35 -40.82 -1.24
N SER A 249 20.26 -39.52 -1.52
CA SER A 249 21.33 -38.71 -2.13
C SER A 249 22.27 -38.02 -1.12
N SER A 250 22.18 -38.35 0.18
CA SER A 250 22.99 -37.66 1.20
C SER A 250 24.50 -38.00 1.08
N PRO A 251 25.41 -37.06 1.41
CA PRO A 251 26.83 -37.36 1.50
C PRO A 251 27.08 -38.53 2.48
N GLY A 252 27.95 -39.47 2.11
CA GLY A 252 28.26 -40.63 2.93
C GLY A 252 28.67 -40.22 4.35
N GLY A 253 28.02 -40.79 5.37
CA GLY A 253 28.30 -40.50 6.78
C GLY A 253 27.58 -39.28 7.36
N TYR A 254 26.79 -38.53 6.57
CA TYR A 254 26.10 -37.32 7.03
C TYR A 254 25.11 -37.60 8.18
N PHE A 255 24.24 -38.60 8.02
CA PHE A 255 23.25 -38.92 9.07
C PHE A 255 23.91 -39.53 10.31
N GLU A 256 24.96 -40.32 10.13
CA GLU A 256 25.76 -40.85 11.23
C GLU A 256 26.41 -39.72 12.03
N ALA A 257 26.95 -38.71 11.36
CA ALA A 257 27.51 -37.52 12.01
C ALA A 257 26.43 -36.71 12.74
N LEU A 258 25.26 -36.53 12.13
CA LEU A 258 24.13 -35.82 12.72
C LEU A 258 23.62 -36.52 13.99
N CYS A 259 23.38 -37.83 13.93
CA CYS A 259 22.96 -38.65 15.08
C CYS A 259 24.04 -38.71 16.17
N ARG A 260 25.33 -38.77 15.80
CA ARG A 260 26.44 -38.76 16.77
C ARG A 260 26.56 -37.42 17.48
N GLY A 261 26.39 -36.30 16.76
CA GLY A 261 26.41 -34.96 17.36
C GLY A 261 25.32 -34.78 18.42
N VAL A 262 24.13 -35.33 18.18
CA VAL A 262 23.02 -35.33 19.17
C VAL A 262 23.37 -36.09 20.43
N LYS A 263 23.98 -37.28 20.29
CA LYS A 263 24.39 -38.12 21.43
C LYS A 263 25.47 -37.47 22.30
N ASN A 264 26.26 -36.54 21.74
CA ASN A 264 27.41 -35.94 22.41
C ASN A 264 27.14 -34.58 23.07
N GLU A 265 26.14 -33.80 22.64
CA GLU A 265 26.04 -32.37 23.00
C GLU A 265 24.91 -31.99 23.97
N ASP A 266 23.90 -32.84 24.20
CA ASP A 266 22.92 -32.70 25.29
C ASP A 266 22.02 -33.95 25.30
N LYS A 267 21.79 -34.60 26.44
CA LYS A 267 20.92 -35.80 26.52
C LYS A 267 19.48 -35.53 26.09
N ASN A 268 19.05 -34.27 26.10
CA ASN A 268 17.68 -33.88 25.76
C ASN A 268 17.49 -33.53 24.28
N ASN A 269 18.55 -33.38 23.50
CA ASN A 269 18.43 -33.06 22.08
C ASN A 269 17.91 -34.28 21.29
N LYS A 270 16.97 -34.03 20.39
CA LYS A 270 16.38 -35.03 19.50
C LYS A 270 16.47 -34.57 18.06
N ILE A 271 16.50 -35.52 17.13
CA ILE A 271 16.27 -35.25 15.71
C ILE A 271 14.81 -35.52 15.43
N SER A 272 14.08 -34.49 15.03
CA SER A 272 12.67 -34.58 14.64
C SER A 272 12.53 -34.46 13.14
N LEU A 273 11.84 -35.42 12.51
CA LEU A 273 11.35 -35.33 11.15
C LEU A 273 9.94 -34.75 11.19
N ILE A 274 9.77 -33.54 10.64
CA ILE A 274 8.47 -32.91 10.47
C ILE A 274 7.98 -33.21 9.06
N VAL A 275 6.79 -33.77 8.93
CA VAL A 275 6.10 -33.99 7.65
C VAL A 275 4.93 -33.02 7.58
N THR A 276 4.92 -32.17 6.56
CA THR A 276 3.85 -31.19 6.36
C THR A 276 3.27 -31.35 4.96
N PRO A 277 1.96 -31.59 4.81
CA PRO A 277 1.27 -31.46 3.54
C PRO A 277 1.51 -30.07 2.94
N HIS A 278 1.53 -30.00 1.61
CA HIS A 278 1.85 -28.79 0.89
C HIS A 278 1.09 -28.75 -0.43
N THR A 279 0.15 -27.82 -0.54
CA THR A 279 -0.69 -27.70 -1.76
C THR A 279 -0.30 -26.52 -2.62
N TYR A 280 0.15 -25.43 -1.99
CA TYR A 280 0.71 -24.29 -2.71
C TYR A 280 1.68 -23.52 -1.81
N PRO A 281 2.93 -23.29 -2.25
CA PRO A 281 3.87 -22.49 -1.48
C PRO A 281 3.43 -21.04 -1.47
N PHE A 282 3.04 -20.57 -0.29
CA PHE A 282 3.08 -19.15 -0.02
C PHE A 282 4.55 -18.81 0.18
N ALA A 283 5.20 -18.45 -0.92
CA ALA A 283 6.57 -18.00 -0.92
C ALA A 283 6.62 -16.50 -1.20
N SER A 284 7.63 -15.85 -0.66
CA SER A 284 8.00 -14.49 -1.06
C SER A 284 8.59 -14.52 -2.48
N ASN A 285 9.60 -13.71 -2.75
CA ASN A 285 10.42 -13.70 -3.96
C ASN A 285 11.16 -14.99 -4.37
N LEU A 286 10.80 -16.18 -3.85
CA LEU A 286 11.48 -17.42 -4.21
C LEU A 286 11.33 -17.73 -5.72
N PHE A 287 10.16 -17.45 -6.29
CA PHE A 287 9.83 -17.84 -7.67
C PHE A 287 10.25 -16.82 -8.74
N ILE A 288 10.98 -15.77 -8.38
CA ILE A 288 11.49 -14.81 -9.37
C ILE A 288 12.69 -15.42 -10.08
N GLY A 289 12.64 -15.45 -11.42
CA GLY A 289 13.85 -15.61 -12.21
C GLY A 289 14.77 -14.40 -12.02
N LYS A 290 15.79 -14.52 -11.16
CA LYS A 290 16.93 -13.58 -11.17
C LYS A 290 18.05 -14.14 -12.04
N ARG A 291 18.80 -13.24 -12.67
CA ARG A 291 20.04 -13.60 -13.35
C ARG A 291 21.07 -14.07 -12.32
N ASN A 292 21.96 -14.97 -12.73
CA ASN A 292 23.09 -15.45 -11.93
C ASN A 292 22.69 -16.16 -10.61
N MET A 293 21.50 -16.77 -10.56
CA MET A 293 21.15 -17.65 -9.44
C MET A 293 21.88 -18.98 -9.53
N SER A 294 22.26 -19.54 -8.38
CA SER A 294 22.92 -20.84 -8.32
C SER A 294 21.98 -21.97 -8.75
N LEU A 295 22.54 -23.09 -9.23
CA LEU A 295 21.77 -24.29 -9.57
C LEU A 295 20.91 -24.79 -8.40
N SER A 296 21.39 -24.63 -7.16
CA SER A 296 20.63 -24.98 -5.95
C SER A 296 19.35 -24.16 -5.78
N HIS A 297 19.35 -22.89 -6.21
CA HIS A 297 18.15 -22.06 -6.18
C HIS A 297 17.12 -22.53 -7.21
N ILE A 298 17.57 -22.79 -8.45
CA ILE A 298 16.72 -23.30 -9.53
C ILE A 298 16.09 -24.63 -9.12
N ALA A 299 16.91 -25.56 -8.61
CA ALA A 299 16.44 -26.84 -8.10
C ALA A 299 15.40 -26.68 -6.98
N LEU A 300 15.63 -25.79 -6.01
CA LEU A 300 14.68 -25.50 -4.94
C LEU A 300 13.34 -24.97 -5.49
N VAL A 301 13.40 -24.05 -6.44
CA VAL A 301 12.22 -23.46 -7.08
C VAL A 301 11.38 -24.52 -7.79
N ASP A 302 12.01 -25.32 -8.64
CA ASP A 302 11.31 -26.35 -9.43
C ASP A 302 10.73 -27.42 -8.52
N THR A 303 11.49 -27.79 -7.50
CA THR A 303 11.09 -28.75 -6.48
C THR A 303 9.87 -28.25 -5.69
N LEU A 304 9.90 -27.03 -5.14
CA LEU A 304 8.79 -26.47 -4.37
C LEU A 304 7.52 -26.24 -5.20
N LYS A 305 7.64 -25.98 -6.50
CA LYS A 305 6.48 -25.88 -7.40
C LYS A 305 5.75 -27.20 -7.58
N GLN A 306 6.46 -28.32 -7.43
CA GLN A 306 5.91 -29.66 -7.61
C GLN A 306 5.55 -30.33 -6.28
N ALA A 307 5.98 -29.77 -5.15
CA ALA A 307 5.77 -30.29 -3.80
C ALA A 307 4.32 -30.66 -3.44
N THR A 308 4.08 -31.89 -2.98
CA THR A 308 2.88 -32.27 -2.20
C THR A 308 3.15 -32.31 -0.70
N TYR A 309 4.41 -32.49 -0.29
CA TYR A 309 4.82 -32.53 1.11
C TYR A 309 6.17 -31.85 1.28
N ILE A 310 6.36 -31.17 2.41
CA ILE A 310 7.64 -30.66 2.90
C ILE A 310 8.09 -31.53 4.08
N PHE A 311 9.24 -32.16 3.95
CA PHE A 311 9.91 -32.91 5.01
C PHE A 311 11.01 -32.04 5.60
N SER A 312 10.99 -31.79 6.90
CA SER A 312 12.00 -30.96 7.57
C SER A 312 12.68 -31.74 8.68
N LEU A 313 13.99 -31.91 8.59
CA LEU A 313 14.78 -32.51 9.67
C LEU A 313 15.32 -31.42 10.60
N ILE A 314 14.89 -31.43 11.87
CA ILE A 314 15.25 -30.40 12.86
C ILE A 314 15.86 -31.06 14.09
N ARG A 315 17.00 -30.54 14.54
CA ARG A 315 17.67 -30.96 15.77
C ARG A 315 17.35 -29.98 16.90
N ALA A 316 16.44 -30.34 17.80
CA ALA A 316 16.15 -29.61 19.04
C ALA A 316 15.23 -30.41 19.97
N SER A 317 15.31 -30.14 21.28
CA SER A 317 14.55 -30.87 22.32
C SER A 317 13.05 -30.52 22.37
N ASP A 318 12.68 -29.29 21.99
CA ASP A 318 11.33 -28.74 22.17
C ASP A 318 10.47 -28.70 20.89
N VAL A 319 11.01 -29.23 19.77
CA VAL A 319 10.34 -29.22 18.46
C VAL A 319 8.97 -29.92 18.50
N PRO A 320 8.84 -31.16 19.00
CA PRO A 320 7.54 -31.85 18.99
C PRO A 320 6.43 -31.04 19.68
N LYS A 321 6.74 -30.46 20.85
CA LYS A 321 5.79 -29.63 21.61
C LYS A 321 5.41 -28.35 20.86
N LYS A 322 6.38 -27.66 20.27
CA LYS A 322 6.14 -26.43 19.50
C LYS A 322 5.29 -26.69 18.28
N VAL A 323 5.58 -27.77 17.56
CA VAL A 323 4.86 -28.06 16.33
C VAL A 323 3.45 -28.59 16.65
N GLN A 324 3.27 -29.42 17.70
CA GLN A 324 1.93 -29.78 18.20
C GLN A 324 1.11 -28.55 18.59
N GLY A 325 1.72 -27.59 19.27
CA GLY A 325 1.07 -26.31 19.57
C GLY A 325 0.67 -25.55 18.30
N LEU A 326 1.48 -25.58 17.24
CA LEU A 326 1.14 -25.00 15.95
C LEU A 326 -0.04 -25.71 15.29
N TRP A 327 -0.08 -27.04 15.27
CA TRP A 327 -1.16 -27.81 14.65
C TRP A 327 -2.50 -27.62 15.35
N ASN A 328 -2.50 -27.60 16.69
CA ASN A 328 -3.70 -27.28 17.45
C ASN A 328 -4.23 -25.88 17.07
N ARG A 329 -3.34 -24.90 16.86
CA ARG A 329 -3.74 -23.58 16.36
C ARG A 329 -4.24 -23.61 14.93
N PHE A 330 -3.69 -24.44 14.05
CA PHE A 330 -4.19 -24.57 12.69
C PHE A 330 -5.62 -25.12 12.65
N VAL A 331 -5.94 -26.08 13.51
CA VAL A 331 -7.31 -26.58 13.70
C VAL A 331 -8.25 -25.45 14.16
N GLU A 332 -7.82 -24.67 15.15
CA GLU A 332 -8.60 -23.51 15.62
C GLU A 332 -8.81 -22.47 14.52
N GLU A 333 -7.74 -22.09 13.81
CA GLU A 333 -7.77 -21.10 12.73
C GLU A 333 -8.62 -21.53 11.53
N ASP A 334 -8.69 -22.84 11.24
CA ASP A 334 -9.58 -23.38 10.21
C ASP A 334 -11.06 -23.22 10.60
N SER A 335 -11.37 -23.42 11.88
CA SER A 335 -12.73 -23.28 12.40
C SER A 335 -13.16 -21.82 12.61
N ARG A 336 -12.22 -20.93 12.95
CA ARG A 336 -12.48 -19.55 13.34
C ARG A 336 -11.28 -18.64 13.07
N ASP A 337 -11.52 -17.53 12.38
CA ASP A 337 -10.47 -16.50 12.19
C ASP A 337 -10.16 -15.79 13.53
N PRO A 338 -8.92 -15.83 14.03
CA PRO A 338 -8.52 -15.19 15.28
C PRO A 338 -8.71 -13.66 15.26
N LEU A 339 -8.63 -13.02 14.09
CA LEU A 339 -8.85 -11.57 13.95
C LEU A 339 -10.29 -11.16 14.30
N ASN A 340 -11.25 -12.09 14.29
CA ASN A 340 -12.63 -11.81 14.69
C ASN A 340 -12.72 -11.27 16.13
N ALA A 341 -11.72 -11.52 16.99
CA ALA A 341 -11.65 -10.98 18.35
C ALA A 341 -11.51 -9.45 18.40
N LEU A 342 -11.08 -8.81 17.31
CA LEU A 342 -10.90 -7.35 17.20
C LEU A 342 -12.20 -6.62 16.81
N PHE A 343 -13.24 -7.35 16.40
CA PHE A 343 -14.49 -6.77 15.94
C PHE A 343 -15.55 -6.75 17.04
N VAL A 344 -16.39 -5.73 17.03
CA VAL A 344 -17.50 -5.57 17.99
C VAL A 344 -18.45 -6.76 17.90
N ASN A 345 -18.82 -7.15 16.67
CA ASN A 345 -19.53 -8.40 16.39
C ASN A 345 -18.58 -9.40 15.72
N PRO A 346 -18.11 -10.44 16.43
CA PRO A 346 -17.23 -11.47 15.87
C PRO A 346 -17.90 -12.35 14.81
N GLU A 347 -19.22 -12.47 14.81
CA GLU A 347 -20.00 -13.27 13.84
C GLU A 347 -20.25 -12.50 12.55
N ASN A 348 -20.39 -11.18 12.65
CA ASN A 348 -20.49 -10.26 11.51
C ASN A 348 -19.41 -9.17 11.58
N PRO A 349 -18.15 -9.53 11.30
CA PRO A 349 -17.01 -8.64 11.41
C PRO A 349 -17.05 -7.55 10.33
N GLN A 350 -17.23 -6.30 10.75
CA GLN A 350 -17.31 -5.15 9.85
C GLN A 350 -16.06 -4.29 9.91
N LEU A 351 -15.46 -4.03 8.74
CA LEU A 351 -14.28 -3.19 8.61
C LEU A 351 -14.65 -1.71 8.55
N SER A 352 -15.04 -1.15 9.71
CA SER A 352 -15.47 0.23 9.83
C SER A 352 -15.02 0.84 11.16
N ASP A 353 -15.13 2.17 11.26
CA ASP A 353 -14.83 2.89 12.49
C ASP A 353 -15.76 2.54 13.66
N LYS A 354 -16.89 1.86 13.43
CA LYS A 354 -17.74 1.33 14.53
C LYS A 354 -17.66 -0.19 14.65
N GLY A 355 -17.17 -0.88 13.63
CA GLY A 355 -17.11 -2.34 13.58
C GLY A 355 -15.89 -2.93 14.30
N ILE A 356 -14.81 -2.16 14.46
CA ILE A 356 -13.62 -2.54 15.24
C ILE A 356 -13.81 -2.07 16.69
N ARG A 357 -13.45 -2.91 17.67
CA ARG A 357 -13.57 -2.59 19.11
C ARG A 357 -12.79 -1.33 19.51
N GLU A 358 -13.04 -0.85 20.71
CA GLU A 358 -12.23 0.21 21.31
C GLU A 358 -10.91 -0.33 21.86
N LYS A 359 -9.91 0.56 21.98
CA LYS A 359 -8.53 0.19 22.38
C LYS A 359 -8.49 -0.63 23.66
N ASN A 360 -9.31 -0.26 24.64
CA ASN A 360 -9.34 -0.89 25.97
C ASN A 360 -9.84 -2.34 25.93
N ASP A 361 -10.54 -2.72 24.86
CA ASP A 361 -11.13 -4.04 24.66
C ASP A 361 -10.29 -4.92 23.71
N PHE A 362 -9.14 -4.42 23.24
CA PHE A 362 -8.25 -5.19 22.38
C PHE A 362 -7.50 -6.27 23.15
N PRO A 363 -7.31 -7.45 22.55
CA PRO A 363 -6.26 -8.35 23.02
C PRO A 363 -4.90 -7.63 22.88
N LYS A 364 -4.03 -7.82 23.87
CA LYS A 364 -2.68 -7.25 23.85
C LYS A 364 -1.75 -8.13 23.03
N PHE A 365 -1.33 -7.67 21.85
CA PHE A 365 -0.35 -8.34 21.00
C PHE A 365 0.38 -7.32 20.11
N ASP A 366 1.44 -7.77 19.43
CA ASP A 366 2.19 -6.97 18.45
C ASP A 366 2.36 -7.81 17.18
N ALA A 367 1.59 -7.47 16.15
CA ALA A 367 1.57 -8.20 14.89
C ALA A 367 2.86 -7.95 14.11
N LYS A 368 3.43 -9.01 13.54
CA LYS A 368 4.51 -8.88 12.57
C LYS A 368 3.94 -8.35 11.25
N ALA A 369 4.77 -7.63 10.49
CA ALA A 369 4.43 -7.27 9.13
C ALA A 369 4.39 -8.53 8.26
N CYS A 370 3.32 -8.65 7.47
CA CYS A 370 3.12 -9.67 6.47
C CYS A 370 3.72 -9.22 5.15
N LYS A 371 4.59 -10.06 4.58
CA LYS A 371 5.16 -9.85 3.25
C LYS A 371 4.22 -10.30 2.15
N TYR A 372 3.30 -11.20 2.45
CA TYR A 372 2.26 -11.66 1.55
C TYR A 372 1.10 -12.12 2.42
N PHE A 373 -0.03 -12.43 1.78
CA PHE A 373 -1.26 -12.81 2.44
C PHE A 373 -1.78 -14.09 1.82
N ASP A 374 -2.45 -14.95 2.57
CA ASP A 374 -2.97 -16.19 1.96
C ASP A 374 -4.22 -15.92 1.15
N THR A 375 -5.00 -14.90 1.51
CA THR A 375 -6.20 -14.49 0.79
C THR A 375 -6.37 -12.98 0.74
N TRP A 376 -7.26 -12.55 -0.15
CA TRP A 376 -7.72 -11.17 -0.20
C TRP A 376 -8.32 -10.71 1.12
N ILE A 377 -9.08 -11.57 1.80
CA ILE A 377 -9.74 -11.24 3.08
C ILE A 377 -8.69 -10.99 4.15
N ASP A 378 -7.64 -11.83 4.22
CA ASP A 378 -6.52 -11.65 5.16
C ASP A 378 -5.83 -10.29 4.94
N LEU A 379 -5.49 -9.96 3.68
CA LEU A 379 -4.91 -8.66 3.30
C LEU A 379 -5.82 -7.51 3.73
N GLN A 380 -7.09 -7.55 3.31
CA GLN A 380 -8.07 -6.49 3.55
C GLN A 380 -8.27 -6.25 5.04
N ARG A 381 -8.33 -7.29 5.87
CA ARG A 381 -8.49 -7.18 7.32
C ARG A 381 -7.25 -6.62 7.99
N ILE A 382 -6.07 -7.17 7.74
CA ILE A 382 -4.84 -6.74 8.42
C ILE A 382 -4.50 -5.29 8.03
N VAL A 383 -4.52 -4.97 6.73
CA VAL A 383 -4.29 -3.61 6.23
C VAL A 383 -5.40 -2.67 6.71
N GLY A 384 -6.65 -3.12 6.66
CA GLY A 384 -7.80 -2.32 7.02
C GLY A 384 -7.84 -1.96 8.50
N ILE A 385 -7.62 -2.93 9.39
CA ILE A 385 -7.52 -2.69 10.83
C ILE A 385 -6.34 -1.76 11.10
N SER A 386 -5.17 -2.03 10.53
CA SER A 386 -3.99 -1.16 10.67
C SER A 386 -4.29 0.30 10.27
N SER A 387 -4.97 0.48 9.14
CA SER A 387 -5.32 1.80 8.59
C SER A 387 -6.38 2.51 9.43
N ILE A 388 -7.44 1.81 9.84
CA ILE A 388 -8.51 2.39 10.67
C ILE A 388 -7.96 2.78 12.05
N LEU A 389 -7.15 1.96 12.69
CA LEU A 389 -6.55 2.30 13.99
C LEU A 389 -5.60 3.49 13.89
N GLU A 390 -4.78 3.54 12.84
CA GLU A 390 -3.94 4.70 12.57
C GLU A 390 -4.78 5.97 12.34
N ARG A 391 -5.89 5.85 11.62
CA ARG A 391 -6.80 6.98 11.39
C ARG A 391 -7.59 7.35 12.63
N ARG A 392 -8.01 6.44 13.49
CA ARG A 392 -8.61 6.76 14.80
C ARG A 392 -7.61 7.51 15.67
N PHE A 393 -6.35 7.06 15.66
CA PHE A 393 -5.29 7.77 16.37
C PHE A 393 -5.18 9.21 15.84
N HIS A 394 -5.22 9.45 14.53
CA HIS A 394 -5.15 10.82 14.01
C HIS A 394 -6.41 11.66 14.11
N SER A 395 -7.57 11.06 13.86
CA SER A 395 -8.83 11.75 13.63
C SER A 395 -9.73 11.82 14.86
N ARG A 396 -9.32 11.28 16.02
CA ARG A 396 -10.08 11.53 17.26
C ARG A 396 -9.98 13.00 17.63
N SER A 397 -11.10 13.57 18.07
CA SER A 397 -11.07 14.87 18.74
C SER A 397 -10.13 14.74 19.94
N ARG A 398 -9.07 15.55 19.95
CA ARG A 398 -8.03 15.49 20.98
C ARG A 398 -7.95 16.82 21.66
N THR A 399 -7.89 16.76 22.98
CA THR A 399 -7.75 17.93 23.82
C THR A 399 -6.31 17.98 24.30
N TYR A 400 -5.64 19.08 23.99
CA TYR A 400 -4.33 19.43 24.53
C TYR A 400 -4.57 20.51 25.57
N THR A 401 -4.23 20.21 26.82
CA THR A 401 -4.12 21.22 27.87
C THR A 401 -2.66 21.60 28.01
N GLY A 402 -2.41 22.85 28.39
CA GLY A 402 -1.06 23.26 28.73
C GLY A 402 -0.93 24.76 28.85
N LYS A 403 0.30 25.19 29.08
CA LYS A 403 0.65 26.59 29.19
C LYS A 403 0.96 27.16 27.81
N ALA A 404 0.30 28.25 27.46
CA ALA A 404 0.50 28.92 26.20
C ALA A 404 0.84 30.39 26.38
N SER A 405 1.71 30.86 25.48
CA SER A 405 1.95 32.28 25.29
C SER A 405 1.09 32.74 24.12
N VAL A 406 0.40 33.87 24.30
CA VAL A 406 -0.62 34.37 23.39
C VAL A 406 -0.15 35.73 22.90
N ILE A 407 0.41 35.76 21.70
CA ILE A 407 1.06 36.95 21.16
C ILE A 407 0.09 37.62 20.20
N PRO A 408 -0.37 38.85 20.52
CA PRO A 408 -1.22 39.61 19.61
C PRO A 408 -0.44 39.93 18.35
N LEU A 409 -1.15 39.95 17.23
CA LEU A 409 -0.55 40.31 15.96
C LEU A 409 -0.82 41.78 15.71
N ALA A 410 0.25 42.59 15.75
CA ALA A 410 0.22 44.05 15.69
C ALA A 410 -0.82 44.58 14.68
N ASN A 411 -0.76 44.06 13.45
CA ASN A 411 -1.53 44.54 12.32
C ASN A 411 -2.99 44.02 12.30
N THR A 412 -3.46 43.46 13.41
CA THR A 412 -4.85 42.99 13.57
C THR A 412 -5.58 43.70 14.71
N TYR A 413 -5.02 44.80 15.20
CA TYR A 413 -5.67 45.69 16.16
C TYR A 413 -6.84 46.41 15.49
N ALA A 414 -8.03 46.30 16.09
CA ALA A 414 -9.22 47.01 15.64
C ALA A 414 -9.48 48.17 16.60
N GLU A 415 -9.21 49.40 16.14
CA GLU A 415 -9.37 50.61 16.96
C GLU A 415 -10.80 50.80 17.46
N SER A 416 -11.80 50.43 16.67
CA SER A 416 -13.23 50.58 17.01
C SER A 416 -13.66 49.80 18.26
N VAL A 417 -12.90 48.77 18.63
CA VAL A 417 -13.17 47.87 19.77
C VAL A 417 -11.98 47.79 20.73
N GLU A 418 -10.91 48.53 20.43
CA GLU A 418 -9.65 48.56 21.16
C GLU A 418 -9.00 47.18 21.43
N LEU A 419 -9.24 46.19 20.56
CA LEU A 419 -8.80 44.79 20.74
C LEU A 419 -8.05 44.25 19.52
N PHE A 420 -7.15 43.29 19.75
CA PHE A 420 -6.58 42.49 18.66
C PHE A 420 -7.54 41.38 18.22
N MET A 421 -7.62 41.16 16.91
CA MET A 421 -8.52 40.17 16.32
C MET A 421 -7.86 38.80 16.09
N HIS A 422 -6.53 38.76 15.98
CA HIS A 422 -5.77 37.54 15.76
C HIS A 422 -4.53 37.44 16.64
N TYR A 423 -4.20 36.20 16.98
CA TYR A 423 -3.11 35.90 17.89
C TYR A 423 -2.31 34.71 17.40
N THR A 424 -0.98 34.78 17.57
CA THR A 424 -0.11 33.61 17.50
C THR A 424 -0.02 32.99 18.88
N ILE A 425 -0.31 31.70 18.96
CA ILE A 425 -0.34 30.95 20.22
C ILE A 425 0.76 29.89 20.19
N PHE A 426 1.60 29.91 21.23
CA PHE A 426 2.65 28.93 21.47
C PHE A 426 2.25 28.04 22.63
N LEU A 427 1.58 26.94 22.35
CA LEU A 427 1.16 25.99 23.36
C LEU A 427 2.30 25.05 23.72
N SER A 428 2.68 25.04 25.00
CA SER A 428 3.49 24.00 25.62
C SER A 428 2.54 22.97 26.25
N PRO A 429 2.21 21.87 25.54
CA PRO A 429 1.26 20.89 26.04
C PRO A 429 1.79 20.26 27.33
N ASP A 430 0.88 19.95 28.26
CA ASP A 430 1.21 19.25 29.49
C ASP A 430 1.82 17.89 29.18
N ASN A 431 2.84 17.49 29.94
CA ASN A 431 3.37 16.14 29.88
C ASN A 431 2.33 15.17 30.45
N THR A 432 1.48 14.62 29.60
CA THR A 432 0.59 13.52 29.96
C THR A 432 1.30 12.17 29.75
N ASN A 433 0.85 11.14 30.47
CA ASN A 433 1.30 9.77 30.23
C ASN A 433 0.79 9.21 28.89
N GLU A 434 -0.09 9.94 28.20
CA GLU A 434 -0.66 9.55 26.92
C GLU A 434 0.18 10.08 25.75
N VAL A 435 0.49 9.21 24.80
CA VAL A 435 1.16 9.61 23.56
C VAL A 435 0.13 10.30 22.67
N LEU A 436 0.13 11.64 22.67
CA LEU A 436 -0.64 12.44 21.73
C LEU A 436 0.17 12.68 20.43
N PRO A 437 -0.43 12.54 19.24
CA PRO A 437 0.20 12.88 17.98
C PRO A 437 0.48 14.37 17.96
N ALA A 438 1.60 14.77 17.36
CA ALA A 438 1.76 16.16 17.02
C ALA A 438 0.63 16.57 16.05
N PRO A 439 -0.09 17.67 16.31
CA PRO A 439 -1.09 18.17 15.38
C PRO A 439 -0.41 18.60 14.06
N LYS A 440 -1.09 18.39 12.94
CA LYS A 440 -0.54 18.66 11.60
C LYS A 440 -0.74 20.12 11.22
N GLU A 441 0.20 20.69 10.48
CA GLU A 441 0.03 22.01 9.85
C GLU A 441 -1.27 22.04 9.03
N GLY A 442 -2.03 23.12 9.14
CA GLY A 442 -3.33 23.31 8.49
C GLY A 442 -4.51 22.65 9.21
N THR A 443 -4.29 21.98 10.34
CA THR A 443 -5.40 21.40 11.14
C THR A 443 -6.17 22.50 11.85
N SER A 444 -7.49 22.53 11.68
CA SER A 444 -8.37 23.42 12.43
C SER A 444 -8.47 22.98 13.89
N VAL A 445 -8.42 23.95 14.79
CA VAL A 445 -8.51 23.76 16.24
C VAL A 445 -9.57 24.70 16.82
N LYS A 446 -10.15 24.28 17.93
CA LYS A 446 -10.92 25.16 18.83
C LYS A 446 -10.11 25.40 20.09
N ILE A 447 -10.05 26.65 20.53
CA ILE A 447 -9.23 27.07 21.67
C ILE A 447 -10.14 27.68 22.72
N CYS A 448 -9.96 27.25 23.96
CA CYS A 448 -10.64 27.78 25.12
C CYS A 448 -9.59 28.30 26.11
N PHE A 449 -9.78 29.52 26.57
CA PHE A 449 -8.90 30.18 27.54
C PHE A 449 -9.40 30.03 28.99
N ASP A 450 -10.58 29.43 29.18
CA ASP A 450 -11.18 29.18 30.49
C ASP A 450 -10.74 27.84 31.09
N LYS A 451 -10.46 27.82 32.39
CA LYS A 451 -10.09 26.59 33.13
C LYS A 451 -11.26 25.62 33.35
N SER A 452 -12.51 26.06 33.20
CA SER A 452 -13.69 25.22 33.41
C SER A 452 -14.44 24.95 32.09
N MET A 453 -14.42 23.70 31.61
CA MET A 453 -15.21 23.21 30.46
C MET A 453 -16.74 23.36 30.63
N ASN A 454 -17.23 23.77 31.81
CA ASN A 454 -18.65 23.68 32.21
C ASN A 454 -19.44 24.99 32.17
N GLY A 455 -18.89 26.10 31.66
CA GLY A 455 -19.65 27.36 31.56
C GLY A 455 -19.28 28.14 30.33
N TYR A 456 -20.28 28.47 29.50
CA TYR A 456 -20.43 29.60 28.56
C TYR A 456 -19.21 30.27 27.86
N GLY A 457 -18.01 29.69 27.88
CA GLY A 457 -16.82 30.25 27.27
C GLY A 457 -16.89 30.19 25.75
N HIS A 458 -16.49 31.28 25.09
CA HIS A 458 -16.45 31.35 23.64
C HIS A 458 -15.26 30.56 23.12
N TRP A 459 -15.51 29.57 22.26
CA TRP A 459 -14.45 28.83 21.59
C TRP A 459 -13.87 29.66 20.45
N TRP A 460 -12.58 29.93 20.52
CA TRP A 460 -11.83 30.58 19.46
C TRP A 460 -11.52 29.57 18.36
N ASN A 461 -11.66 29.96 17.11
CA ASN A 461 -11.25 29.12 15.98
C ASN A 461 -9.79 29.40 15.67
N GLY A 462 -9.01 28.36 15.44
CA GLY A 462 -7.62 28.52 15.04
C GLY A 462 -7.16 27.46 14.07
N THR A 463 -5.92 27.61 13.60
CA THR A 463 -5.26 26.69 12.68
C THR A 463 -3.82 26.46 13.13
N ILE A 464 -3.39 25.20 13.12
CA ILE A 464 -2.00 24.82 13.43
C ILE A 464 -1.08 25.28 12.31
N THR A 465 0.03 25.93 12.64
CA THR A 465 1.00 26.45 11.67
C THR A 465 2.38 25.80 11.86
N ARG A 466 3.31 26.10 10.96
CA ARG A 466 4.72 25.70 11.15
C ARG A 466 5.31 26.42 12.37
N PRO A 467 6.32 25.83 13.02
CA PRO A 467 7.13 26.55 13.98
C PRO A 467 7.66 27.85 13.37
N THR A 468 7.55 28.93 14.12
CA THR A 468 8.03 30.28 13.80
C THR A 468 9.21 30.63 14.70
N VAL A 469 9.77 31.84 14.58
CA VAL A 469 10.99 32.25 15.31
C VAL A 469 10.80 32.22 16.84
N GLY A 470 9.59 32.52 17.32
CA GLY A 470 9.21 32.42 18.73
C GLY A 470 8.91 31.01 19.25
N SER A 471 8.82 29.99 18.37
CA SER A 471 8.45 28.64 18.79
C SER A 471 9.58 27.94 19.56
N GLY A 472 9.32 27.63 20.82
CA GLY A 472 10.15 26.75 21.63
C GLY A 472 10.15 25.30 21.14
N LYS A 473 11.15 24.54 21.58
CA LYS A 473 11.26 23.11 21.26
C LYS A 473 10.03 22.36 21.80
N ASN A 474 9.34 21.61 20.93
CA ASN A 474 8.11 20.86 21.21
C ASN A 474 6.84 21.69 21.47
N GLN A 475 6.87 23.01 21.22
CA GLN A 475 5.65 23.81 21.28
C GLN A 475 4.78 23.60 20.04
N ILE A 476 3.47 23.58 20.25
CA ILE A 476 2.48 23.61 19.18
C ILE A 476 2.25 25.08 18.84
N THR A 477 2.56 25.45 17.60
CA THR A 477 2.33 26.80 17.09
C THR A 477 1.01 26.82 16.35
N MET A 478 0.15 27.78 16.68
CA MET A 478 -1.15 27.94 16.05
C MET A 478 -1.51 29.42 15.96
N ILE A 479 -2.43 29.71 15.07
CA ILE A 479 -2.96 31.06 14.90
C ILE A 479 -4.46 31.01 15.12
N ALA A 480 -4.94 31.90 15.97
CA ALA A 480 -6.30 31.91 16.45
C ALA A 480 -6.99 33.23 16.11
N GLN A 481 -8.27 33.13 15.78
CA GLN A 481 -9.17 34.23 15.52
C GLN A 481 -10.14 34.38 16.69
N ARG A 482 -10.33 35.63 17.11
CA ARG A 482 -11.32 36.02 18.13
C ARG A 482 -12.74 35.68 17.64
N PRO A 483 -13.60 35.08 18.47
CA PRO A 483 -14.94 34.69 18.07
C PRO A 483 -15.81 35.91 17.79
N LEU A 484 -16.54 35.86 16.68
CA LEU A 484 -17.53 36.86 16.28
C LEU A 484 -18.94 36.31 16.51
N CYS A 485 -19.79 37.06 17.20
CA CYS A 485 -21.22 36.80 17.30
C CYS A 485 -21.88 37.10 15.96
N LYS A 486 -22.56 36.10 15.38
CA LYS A 486 -23.46 36.32 14.26
C LYS A 486 -24.78 36.83 14.83
N ASP A 487 -24.99 38.14 14.81
CA ASP A 487 -26.34 38.65 15.02
C ASP A 487 -27.17 38.31 13.77
N ASN A 488 -28.24 37.54 13.94
CA ASN A 488 -29.10 37.10 12.84
C ASN A 488 -30.07 38.20 12.38
N ARG A 489 -29.94 39.43 12.91
CA ARG A 489 -30.74 40.59 12.53
C ARG A 489 -29.91 41.50 11.63
N LEU A 490 -30.33 41.58 10.37
CA LEU A 490 -30.06 42.63 9.36
C LEU A 490 -28.81 43.53 9.61
N ASN A 491 -27.79 43.35 8.78
CA ASN A 491 -26.74 44.34 8.42
C ASN A 491 -25.94 45.03 9.54
N HIS A 492 -25.90 44.52 10.77
CA HIS A 492 -24.96 45.01 11.78
C HIS A 492 -23.56 44.37 11.63
N PRO A 493 -22.45 45.12 11.78
CA PRO A 493 -21.10 44.55 11.85
C PRO A 493 -21.04 43.50 12.97
N SER A 494 -20.34 42.39 12.71
CA SER A 494 -20.28 41.24 13.62
C SER A 494 -19.81 41.67 15.01
N VAL A 495 -20.69 41.57 16.02
CA VAL A 495 -20.34 41.94 17.41
C VAL A 495 -19.31 40.94 17.92
N ILE A 496 -18.27 41.43 18.59
CA ILE A 496 -17.24 40.56 19.17
C ILE A 496 -17.85 39.75 20.30
N ALA A 497 -17.71 38.43 20.25
CA ALA A 497 -18.33 37.55 21.25
C ALA A 497 -17.54 37.55 22.57
N ASP A 498 -16.22 37.75 22.49
CA ASP A 498 -15.31 37.76 23.63
C ASP A 498 -14.58 39.10 23.67
N GLU A 499 -14.90 39.95 24.63
CA GLU A 499 -14.34 41.30 24.78
C GLU A 499 -13.07 41.32 25.66
N MET A 500 -12.63 40.18 26.20
CA MET A 500 -11.48 40.13 27.10
C MET A 500 -10.15 40.19 26.33
N GLU A 501 -9.19 41.01 26.77
CA GLU A 501 -7.82 40.97 26.22
C GLU A 501 -7.06 39.74 26.75
N ILE A 502 -6.58 38.91 25.83
CA ILE A 502 -6.00 37.59 26.14
C ILE A 502 -4.48 37.58 25.92
N SER A 503 -3.90 38.66 25.39
CA SER A 503 -2.46 38.76 25.19
C SER A 503 -1.66 38.46 26.47
N THR A 504 -0.54 37.77 26.28
CA THR A 504 0.51 37.63 27.31
C THR A 504 1.58 38.71 27.18
N LEU A 505 1.57 39.45 26.06
CA LEU A 505 2.44 40.57 25.80
C LEU A 505 1.64 41.88 25.87
N ASP A 506 2.23 42.89 26.51
CA ASP A 506 1.64 44.22 26.61
C ASP A 506 1.57 44.91 25.23
N LYS A 507 0.54 45.71 24.99
CA LYS A 507 0.26 46.36 23.69
C LYS A 507 1.45 47.20 23.22
N ASP A 508 2.06 47.97 24.13
CA ASP A 508 3.17 48.88 23.83
C ASP A 508 4.49 48.17 23.51
N LYS A 509 4.55 46.86 23.80
CA LYS A 509 5.72 46.00 23.53
C LYS A 509 5.60 45.24 22.20
N VAL A 510 4.41 45.20 21.59
CA VAL A 510 4.17 44.51 20.32
C VAL A 510 4.90 45.24 19.20
N GLY A 511 5.80 44.56 18.48
CA GLY A 511 6.59 45.16 17.38
C GLY A 511 7.96 45.73 17.77
N CYS A 512 8.30 45.75 19.07
CA CYS A 512 9.52 46.36 19.61
C CYS A 512 10.51 45.36 20.23
N ILE A 513 10.25 44.04 20.11
CA ILE A 513 10.97 42.98 20.82
C ILE A 513 11.68 42.04 19.84
N ASP A 514 12.99 41.89 19.99
CA ASP A 514 13.79 40.95 19.20
C ASP A 514 13.49 39.46 19.52
N ALA A 515 13.92 38.54 18.65
CA ALA A 515 13.59 37.11 18.75
C ALA A 515 14.01 36.45 20.07
N VAL A 516 15.14 36.90 20.61
CA VAL A 516 15.75 36.32 21.80
C VAL A 516 15.00 36.81 23.03
N LYS A 517 14.71 38.11 23.11
CA LYS A 517 13.88 38.71 24.17
C LYS A 517 12.46 38.20 24.14
N LEU A 518 11.89 37.98 22.96
CA LEU A 518 10.54 37.43 22.82
C LEU A 518 10.47 36.03 23.46
N GLN A 519 11.45 35.16 23.22
CA GLN A 519 11.49 33.83 23.85
C GLN A 519 11.63 33.90 25.37
N CYS A 520 12.35 34.90 25.91
CA CYS A 520 12.43 35.12 27.36
C CYS A 520 11.08 35.59 27.93
N GLU A 521 10.44 36.61 27.34
CA GLU A 521 9.16 37.13 27.84
C GLU A 521 8.00 36.12 27.69
N ILE A 522 7.99 35.33 26.61
CA ILE A 522 7.06 34.19 26.37
C ILE A 522 7.10 33.18 27.52
N GLN A 523 8.27 32.94 28.12
CA GLN A 523 8.41 31.97 29.21
C GLN A 523 7.91 32.51 30.55
N GLU A 524 7.98 33.83 30.75
CA GLU A 524 7.55 34.48 32.00
C GLU A 524 6.03 34.64 32.08
N HIS A 525 5.36 34.87 30.96
CA HIS A 525 3.91 35.14 30.90
C HIS A 525 3.19 34.06 30.09
N GLN A 526 2.69 33.04 30.76
CA GLN A 526 1.93 31.94 30.14
C GLN A 526 0.56 31.78 30.78
N ARG A 527 -0.45 31.50 29.97
CA ARG A 527 -1.81 31.17 30.42
C ARG A 527 -2.11 29.70 30.20
N GLU A 528 -2.89 29.09 31.06
CA GLU A 528 -3.42 27.75 30.80
C GLU A 528 -4.51 27.85 29.73
N ILE A 529 -4.40 27.04 28.69
CA ILE A 529 -5.40 26.95 27.62
C ILE A 529 -5.75 25.50 27.35
N THR A 530 -6.92 25.31 26.77
CA THR A 530 -7.40 24.03 26.27
C THR A 530 -7.59 24.12 24.76
N VAL A 531 -6.90 23.26 24.00
CA VAL A 531 -6.97 23.22 22.54
C VAL A 531 -7.58 21.89 22.09
N CYS A 532 -8.74 21.96 21.46
CA CYS A 532 -9.44 20.83 20.86
C CYS A 532 -9.11 20.76 19.37
N VAL A 533 -8.34 19.75 18.97
CA VAL A 533 -8.14 19.38 17.56
C VAL A 533 -9.41 18.66 17.07
N LEU A 534 -10.02 19.15 16.00
CA LEU A 534 -11.26 18.59 15.46
C LEU A 534 -11.00 17.31 14.65
N SER A 535 -11.97 16.40 14.68
CA SER A 535 -11.91 15.13 13.95
C SER A 535 -12.11 15.30 12.44
N ASP A 536 -11.25 14.66 11.64
CA ASP A 536 -11.45 14.52 10.18
C ASP A 536 -12.15 13.18 9.86
N TYR A 537 -13.48 13.20 9.96
CA TYR A 537 -14.32 12.04 9.67
C TYR A 537 -14.36 11.70 8.17
N GLN A 538 -14.19 12.70 7.29
CA GLN A 538 -14.23 12.49 5.84
C GLN A 538 -13.05 11.66 5.36
N GLU A 539 -11.86 11.91 5.92
CA GLU A 539 -10.68 11.10 5.63
C GLU A 539 -10.82 9.65 6.09
N MET A 540 -11.47 9.41 7.24
CA MET A 540 -11.80 8.05 7.69
C MET A 540 -12.74 7.37 6.70
N LYS A 541 -13.82 8.05 6.28
CA LYS A 541 -14.76 7.54 5.28
C LYS A 541 -14.07 7.21 3.96
N ARG A 542 -13.14 8.06 3.51
CA ARG A 542 -12.34 7.85 2.29
C ARG A 542 -11.46 6.60 2.39
N ILE A 543 -10.70 6.45 3.47
CA ILE A 543 -9.83 5.28 3.68
C ILE A 543 -10.65 3.99 3.73
N VAL A 544 -11.77 3.99 4.45
CA VAL A 544 -12.71 2.86 4.44
C VAL A 544 -13.25 2.60 3.03
N GLY A 545 -13.62 3.64 2.29
CA GLY A 545 -14.01 3.52 0.88
C GLY A 545 -12.94 2.86 0.01
N ASN A 546 -11.67 3.25 0.17
CA ASN A 546 -10.56 2.66 -0.56
C ASN A 546 -10.38 1.17 -0.24
N LEU A 547 -10.51 0.77 1.02
CA LEU A 547 -10.46 -0.64 1.44
C LEU A 547 -11.58 -1.48 0.81
N HIS A 548 -12.72 -0.88 0.48
CA HIS A 548 -13.86 -1.54 -0.14
C HIS A 548 -13.91 -1.39 -1.67
N SER A 549 -13.07 -0.54 -2.28
CA SER A 549 -13.09 -0.26 -3.73
C SER A 549 -12.82 -1.49 -4.60
N LEU A 550 -12.06 -2.46 -4.08
CA LEU A 550 -11.80 -3.76 -4.71
C LEU A 550 -12.75 -4.86 -4.20
N HIS A 551 -13.73 -4.56 -3.36
CA HIS A 551 -14.70 -5.55 -2.91
C HIS A 551 -15.68 -5.87 -4.04
N THR A 552 -15.85 -7.16 -4.32
CA THR A 552 -16.72 -7.64 -5.40
C THR A 552 -18.05 -8.07 -4.80
N SER A 553 -19.08 -7.25 -4.94
CA SER A 553 -20.46 -7.65 -4.65
C SER A 553 -20.87 -8.81 -5.58
N PRO A 554 -21.72 -9.75 -5.13
CA PRO A 554 -22.19 -10.89 -5.95
C PRO A 554 -22.88 -10.47 -7.26
N ILE A 555 -23.36 -9.24 -7.34
CA ILE A 555 -24.06 -8.69 -8.50
C ILE A 555 -23.05 -8.18 -9.57
N ILE A 556 -21.84 -7.78 -9.15
CA ILE A 556 -20.81 -7.18 -10.01
C ILE A 556 -20.34 -8.12 -11.14
N PRO A 557 -20.10 -9.43 -10.93
CA PRO A 557 -19.67 -10.33 -12.01
C PRO A 557 -20.63 -10.37 -13.21
N ASN A 558 -21.93 -10.21 -12.97
CA ASN A 558 -22.94 -10.27 -14.03
C ASN A 558 -23.13 -8.93 -14.75
N LEU A 559 -23.05 -7.82 -14.00
CA LEU A 559 -23.21 -6.49 -14.56
C LEU A 559 -21.90 -5.95 -15.17
N PHE A 560 -20.76 -6.21 -14.55
CA PHE A 560 -19.44 -5.67 -14.90
C PHE A 560 -18.38 -6.79 -14.97
N PRO A 561 -18.51 -7.75 -15.90
CA PRO A 561 -17.59 -8.88 -16.03
C PRO A 561 -16.13 -8.47 -16.28
N VAL A 562 -15.88 -7.41 -17.06
CA VAL A 562 -14.53 -6.94 -17.37
C VAL A 562 -13.88 -6.33 -16.13
N GLN A 563 -14.59 -5.43 -15.43
CA GLN A 563 -14.14 -4.88 -14.17
C GLN A 563 -13.87 -5.99 -13.15
N HIS A 564 -14.76 -6.96 -13.02
CA HIS A 564 -14.59 -8.08 -12.10
C HIS A 564 -13.30 -8.87 -12.39
N ARG A 565 -13.04 -9.21 -13.65
CA ARG A 565 -11.79 -9.89 -14.07
C ARG A 565 -10.55 -9.08 -13.69
N LEU A 566 -10.54 -7.78 -14.00
CA LEU A 566 -9.40 -6.91 -13.68
C LEU A 566 -9.20 -6.78 -12.16
N GLN A 567 -10.28 -6.66 -11.39
CA GLN A 567 -10.21 -6.63 -9.93
C GLN A 567 -9.62 -7.94 -9.35
N LEU A 568 -9.92 -9.11 -9.92
CA LEU A 568 -9.30 -10.38 -9.50
C LEU A 568 -7.77 -10.39 -9.74
N GLU A 569 -7.32 -9.85 -10.86
CA GLU A 569 -5.88 -9.70 -11.15
C GLU A 569 -5.22 -8.74 -10.14
N TYR A 570 -5.82 -7.59 -9.86
CA TYR A 570 -5.30 -6.63 -8.88
C TYR A 570 -5.29 -7.19 -7.45
N LYS A 571 -6.31 -7.95 -7.05
CA LYS A 571 -6.32 -8.66 -5.76
C LYS A 571 -5.13 -9.60 -5.67
N THR A 572 -4.92 -10.41 -6.70
CA THR A 572 -3.82 -11.39 -6.75
C THR A 572 -2.45 -10.69 -6.71
N LEU A 573 -2.31 -9.58 -7.45
CA LEU A 573 -1.14 -8.71 -7.42
C LEU A 573 -0.82 -8.20 -5.99
N LEU A 574 -1.83 -7.67 -5.29
CA LEU A 574 -1.66 -7.05 -3.97
C LEU A 574 -1.44 -8.06 -2.84
N ILE A 575 -2.05 -9.25 -2.94
CA ILE A 575 -1.83 -10.40 -2.05
C ILE A 575 -0.37 -10.84 -2.08
N GLY A 576 0.29 -10.65 -3.22
CA GLY A 576 1.72 -10.85 -3.39
C GLY A 576 2.10 -12.27 -3.80
N GLN A 577 1.27 -12.91 -4.61
CA GLN A 577 1.42 -14.31 -5.00
C GLN A 577 1.19 -14.52 -6.50
N ALA A 578 1.79 -15.59 -7.05
CA ALA A 578 1.53 -16.11 -8.39
C ALA A 578 1.59 -15.07 -9.52
N TYR A 579 2.58 -14.16 -9.48
CA TYR A 579 2.77 -13.13 -10.52
C TYR A 579 2.97 -13.70 -11.93
N ASP A 580 3.42 -14.93 -12.04
CA ASP A 580 3.55 -15.69 -13.28
C ASP A 580 2.21 -16.06 -13.93
N LYS A 581 1.13 -16.15 -13.13
CA LYS A 581 -0.24 -16.41 -13.60
C LYS A 581 -1.01 -15.16 -14.00
N LEU A 582 -0.50 -13.97 -13.66
CA LEU A 582 -1.12 -12.70 -14.00
C LEU A 582 -0.91 -12.37 -15.48
N SER A 583 -1.87 -11.62 -16.05
CA SER A 583 -1.77 -11.17 -17.43
C SER A 583 -0.50 -10.34 -17.64
N LYS A 584 0.19 -10.57 -18.77
CA LYS A 584 1.35 -9.77 -19.17
C LYS A 584 0.98 -8.93 -20.37
N SER A 585 1.48 -7.70 -20.40
CA SER A 585 1.25 -6.77 -21.51
C SER A 585 2.49 -5.92 -21.79
N ASN A 586 2.59 -5.48 -23.04
CA ASN A 586 3.55 -4.47 -23.47
C ASN A 586 3.09 -3.09 -22.98
N LEU A 587 4.02 -2.26 -22.49
CA LEU A 587 3.78 -0.88 -22.07
C LEU A 587 2.94 -0.05 -23.04
N TYR A 588 3.04 -0.27 -24.36
CA TYR A 588 2.31 0.51 -25.36
C TYR A 588 1.39 -0.37 -26.22
N SER A 589 0.90 -1.49 -25.68
CA SER A 589 -0.14 -2.28 -26.35
C SER A 589 -1.41 -1.45 -26.56
N GLY A 590 -1.93 -1.41 -27.77
CA GLY A 590 -3.16 -0.67 -28.10
C GLY A 590 -2.97 0.83 -28.31
N MET A 591 -1.79 1.24 -28.81
CA MET A 591 -1.49 2.63 -29.17
C MET A 591 -1.08 2.73 -30.64
N ARG A 592 -1.51 3.77 -31.36
CA ARG A 592 -1.22 3.95 -32.80
C ARG A 592 0.15 4.56 -33.08
N GLU A 593 0.62 5.46 -32.22
CA GLU A 593 1.76 6.36 -32.52
C GLU A 593 3.05 5.98 -31.76
N VAL A 594 3.21 4.69 -31.45
CA VAL A 594 4.25 4.20 -30.54
C VAL A 594 5.66 4.44 -31.06
N GLU A 595 5.92 4.30 -32.35
CA GLU A 595 7.28 4.44 -32.90
C GLU A 595 7.80 5.87 -32.83
N TYR A 596 6.95 6.86 -33.13
CA TYR A 596 7.30 8.27 -32.96
C TYR A 596 7.50 8.61 -31.48
N ALA A 597 6.68 8.04 -30.60
CA ALA A 597 6.86 8.20 -29.18
C ALA A 597 8.18 7.61 -28.68
N LYS A 598 8.56 6.40 -29.13
CA LYS A 598 9.85 5.78 -28.82
C LYS A 598 11.04 6.65 -29.26
N ALA A 599 10.97 7.24 -30.45
CA ALA A 599 12.00 8.14 -30.94
C ALA A 599 12.17 9.37 -30.03
N PHE A 600 11.06 9.98 -29.59
CA PHE A 600 11.09 11.06 -28.62
C PHE A 600 11.71 10.63 -27.28
N LEU A 601 11.30 9.48 -26.75
CA LEU A 601 11.76 8.96 -25.46
C LEU A 601 13.27 8.73 -25.45
N ARG A 602 13.83 8.17 -26.53
CA ARG A 602 15.29 7.98 -26.69
C ARG A 602 16.08 9.28 -26.66
N ASN A 603 15.46 10.40 -27.07
CA ASN A 603 16.11 11.71 -27.08
C ASN A 603 16.06 12.44 -25.73
N ILE A 604 15.15 12.05 -24.83
CA ILE A 604 14.98 12.74 -23.53
C ILE A 604 15.40 11.91 -22.32
N LEU A 605 15.51 10.59 -22.47
CA LEU A 605 15.90 9.67 -21.41
C LEU A 605 17.38 9.29 -21.54
N HIS A 606 18.05 9.18 -20.40
CA HIS A 606 19.38 8.58 -20.37
C HIS A 606 19.30 7.07 -20.71
N PRO A 607 20.41 6.46 -21.19
CA PRO A 607 20.40 5.05 -21.59
C PRO A 607 19.89 4.08 -20.51
N HIS A 608 20.23 4.30 -19.24
CA HIS A 608 19.75 3.44 -18.13
C HIS A 608 18.26 3.60 -17.83
N GLN A 609 17.69 4.78 -18.10
CA GLN A 609 16.24 5.04 -17.99
C GLN A 609 15.50 4.41 -19.17
N MET A 610 16.02 4.57 -20.39
CA MET A 610 15.44 3.98 -21.59
C MET A 610 15.44 2.44 -21.50
N ALA A 611 16.49 1.84 -20.95
CA ALA A 611 16.56 0.39 -20.72
C ALA A 611 15.45 -0.15 -19.80
N ILE A 612 14.81 0.69 -18.96
CA ILE A 612 13.60 0.30 -18.22
C ILE A 612 12.39 0.32 -19.13
N ILE A 613 12.23 1.39 -19.92
CA ILE A 613 11.13 1.50 -20.90
C ILE A 613 11.20 0.33 -21.88
N ASP A 614 12.37 0.01 -22.44
CA ASP A 614 12.57 -1.12 -23.35
C ASP A 614 12.16 -2.45 -22.72
N ARG A 615 12.47 -2.66 -21.42
CA ARG A 615 12.02 -3.85 -20.68
C ARG A 615 10.51 -3.90 -20.51
N LEU A 616 9.87 -2.77 -20.20
CA LEU A 616 8.42 -2.68 -20.09
C LEU A 616 7.72 -2.90 -21.44
N MET A 617 8.31 -2.44 -22.54
CA MET A 617 7.82 -2.70 -23.89
C MET A 617 7.96 -4.18 -24.30
N ALA A 618 8.95 -4.91 -23.79
CA ALA A 618 9.14 -6.33 -24.07
C ALA A 618 8.22 -7.27 -23.23
N ASN A 619 6.95 -6.88 -23.02
CA ASN A 619 5.96 -7.56 -22.16
C ASN A 619 6.27 -7.50 -20.64
N GLY A 620 6.89 -6.41 -20.19
CA GLY A 620 7.34 -6.24 -18.81
C GLY A 620 6.27 -5.80 -17.81
N MET A 621 5.04 -5.48 -18.25
CA MET A 621 3.95 -5.15 -17.33
C MET A 621 3.19 -6.40 -16.90
N VAL A 622 2.86 -6.47 -15.61
CA VAL A 622 2.12 -7.59 -15.01
C VAL A 622 0.84 -7.03 -14.42
N ALA A 623 -0.33 -7.56 -14.81
CA ALA A 623 -1.65 -7.03 -14.47
C ALA A 623 -1.76 -5.51 -14.75
N ARG A 624 -1.30 -5.06 -15.92
CA ARG A 624 -1.23 -3.64 -16.33
C ARG A 624 -0.45 -2.75 -15.35
N PHE A 625 0.36 -3.33 -14.47
CA PHE A 625 1.11 -2.62 -13.44
C PHE A 625 2.62 -2.71 -13.69
N ALA A 626 3.30 -1.60 -13.43
CA ALA A 626 4.75 -1.47 -13.47
C ALA A 626 5.24 -0.72 -12.22
N ALA A 627 6.43 -1.07 -11.75
CA ALA A 627 7.02 -0.41 -10.59
C ALA A 627 8.49 -0.09 -10.84
N VAL A 628 8.90 1.12 -10.48
CA VAL A 628 10.28 1.62 -10.63
C VAL A 628 10.79 2.09 -9.28
N HIS A 629 11.96 1.65 -8.85
CA HIS A 629 12.55 2.14 -7.61
C HIS A 629 13.96 2.70 -7.82
N GLY A 630 14.36 3.64 -6.96
CA GLY A 630 15.71 4.20 -7.01
C GLY A 630 15.92 5.31 -6.00
N ALA A 631 17.19 5.63 -5.75
CA ALA A 631 17.59 6.72 -4.87
C ALA A 631 17.06 8.09 -5.36
N SER A 632 17.19 9.12 -4.53
CA SER A 632 16.94 10.49 -5.00
C SER A 632 17.89 10.84 -6.16
N LYS A 633 17.38 11.58 -7.15
CA LYS A 633 18.09 11.97 -8.39
C LYS A 633 18.48 10.82 -9.35
N SER A 634 17.98 9.59 -9.15
CA SER A 634 18.26 8.47 -10.08
C SER A 634 17.55 8.59 -11.45
N GLY A 635 16.69 9.59 -11.62
CA GLY A 635 15.85 9.76 -12.81
C GLY A 635 14.51 8.99 -12.74
N LYS A 636 14.16 8.35 -11.62
CA LYS A 636 12.93 7.54 -11.50
C LYS A 636 11.63 8.28 -11.81
N THR A 637 11.50 9.53 -11.38
CA THR A 637 10.31 10.36 -11.69
C THR A 637 10.25 10.67 -13.18
N THR A 638 11.37 11.08 -13.79
CA THR A 638 11.45 11.30 -15.24
C THR A 638 11.11 10.03 -16.02
N THR A 639 11.62 8.85 -15.62
CA THR A 639 11.31 7.57 -16.28
C THR A 639 9.82 7.23 -16.19
N MET A 640 9.23 7.33 -14.99
CA MET A 640 7.80 7.08 -14.78
C MET A 640 6.92 8.03 -15.62
N LEU A 641 7.21 9.33 -15.56
CA LEU A 641 6.47 10.34 -16.32
C LEU A 641 6.63 10.15 -17.83
N SER A 642 7.82 9.77 -18.29
CA SER A 642 8.05 9.54 -19.71
C SER A 642 7.32 8.28 -20.19
N ALA A 643 7.21 7.25 -19.34
CA ALA A 643 6.42 6.06 -19.62
C ALA A 643 4.93 6.37 -19.87
N THR A 644 4.37 7.41 -19.23
CA THR A 644 2.96 7.79 -19.40
C THR A 644 2.69 8.70 -20.59
N LEU A 645 3.71 9.34 -21.19
CA LEU A 645 3.50 10.30 -22.29
C LEU A 645 2.67 9.74 -23.46
N PRO A 646 2.92 8.51 -23.95
CA PRO A 646 2.15 7.99 -25.09
C PRO A 646 0.67 7.76 -24.76
N TYR A 647 0.32 7.63 -23.47
CA TYR A 647 -1.07 7.57 -23.01
C TYR A 647 -1.80 8.92 -23.08
N LEU A 648 -1.16 10.00 -23.54
CA LEU A 648 -1.83 11.28 -23.88
C LEU A 648 -2.41 11.29 -25.30
N LEU A 649 -2.08 10.28 -26.11
CA LEU A 649 -2.48 10.16 -27.51
C LEU A 649 -3.78 9.36 -27.63
N SER A 650 -3.91 8.47 -28.62
CA SER A 650 -5.05 7.57 -28.76
C SER A 650 -4.79 6.21 -28.11
N VAL A 651 -5.69 5.80 -27.21
CA VAL A 651 -5.62 4.54 -26.48
C VAL A 651 -6.80 3.64 -26.88
N GLU A 652 -6.50 2.39 -27.20
CA GLU A 652 -7.48 1.38 -27.59
C GLU A 652 -8.22 0.80 -26.38
N TYR A 653 -9.55 0.78 -26.46
CA TYR A 653 -10.44 0.09 -25.52
C TYR A 653 -11.33 -0.89 -26.27
N SER A 654 -11.62 -2.04 -25.66
CA SER A 654 -12.64 -2.94 -26.21
C SER A 654 -14.04 -2.32 -26.04
N SER A 655 -15.00 -2.74 -26.88
CA SER A 655 -16.39 -2.30 -26.74
C SER A 655 -16.96 -2.62 -25.35
N GLU A 656 -16.61 -3.78 -24.78
CA GLU A 656 -17.01 -4.15 -23.42
C GLU A 656 -16.44 -3.22 -22.34
N GLU A 657 -15.15 -2.87 -22.42
CA GLU A 657 -14.52 -1.93 -21.50
C GLU A 657 -15.21 -0.56 -21.57
N LEU A 658 -15.54 -0.07 -22.77
CA LEU A 658 -16.24 1.20 -22.93
C LEU A 658 -17.65 1.16 -22.40
N VAL A 659 -18.42 0.10 -22.66
CA VAL A 659 -19.79 -0.04 -22.14
C VAL A 659 -19.81 -0.03 -20.61
N GLU A 660 -18.90 -0.76 -19.96
CA GLU A 660 -18.81 -0.76 -18.50
C GLU A 660 -18.36 0.60 -17.96
N LEU A 661 -17.36 1.23 -18.57
CA LEU A 661 -16.89 2.57 -18.21
C LEU A 661 -18.02 3.60 -18.30
N HIS A 662 -18.80 3.57 -19.38
CA HIS A 662 -19.97 4.41 -19.56
C HIS A 662 -21.00 4.22 -18.47
N ARG A 663 -21.28 2.96 -18.11
CA ARG A 663 -22.26 2.64 -17.07
C ARG A 663 -21.78 3.15 -15.70
N THR A 664 -20.49 3.04 -15.39
CA THR A 664 -19.91 3.60 -14.16
C THR A 664 -20.08 5.12 -14.10
N VAL A 665 -19.76 5.83 -15.19
CA VAL A 665 -19.87 7.29 -15.25
C VAL A 665 -21.33 7.72 -15.13
N ARG A 666 -22.25 7.09 -15.89
CA ARG A 666 -23.69 7.38 -15.80
C ARG A 666 -24.22 7.16 -14.38
N GLY A 667 -23.90 6.04 -13.75
CA GLY A 667 -24.33 5.74 -12.38
C GLY A 667 -23.83 6.77 -11.36
N PHE A 668 -22.65 7.37 -11.58
CA PHE A 668 -22.17 8.47 -10.76
C PHE A 668 -23.05 9.73 -10.89
N TYR A 669 -23.41 10.12 -12.11
CA TYR A 669 -24.27 11.28 -12.34
C TYR A 669 -25.69 11.05 -11.77
N GLU A 670 -26.23 9.83 -11.92
CA GLU A 670 -27.52 9.44 -11.33
C GLU A 670 -27.51 9.53 -9.79
N ILE A 671 -26.48 8.97 -9.14
CA ILE A 671 -26.33 9.06 -7.67
C ILE A 671 -26.20 10.51 -7.23
N ARG A 672 -25.37 11.31 -7.91
CA ARG A 672 -25.17 12.72 -7.57
C ARG A 672 -26.47 13.51 -7.69
N TRP A 673 -27.24 13.24 -8.73
CA TRP A 673 -28.55 13.83 -8.95
C TRP A 673 -29.52 13.50 -7.84
N GLU A 674 -29.64 12.21 -7.48
CA GLU A 674 -30.49 11.79 -6.36
C GLU A 674 -30.05 12.40 -5.02
N ASP A 675 -28.75 12.48 -4.76
CA ASP A 675 -28.22 13.09 -3.54
C ASP A 675 -28.50 14.60 -3.50
N GLY A 676 -28.46 15.28 -4.65
CA GLY A 676 -28.89 16.67 -4.81
C GLY A 676 -30.35 16.86 -4.40
N LEU A 677 -31.26 16.07 -4.99
CA LEU A 677 -32.69 16.09 -4.68
C LEU A 677 -32.98 15.81 -3.19
N LYS A 678 -32.31 14.81 -2.61
CA LYS A 678 -32.46 14.45 -1.18
C LYS A 678 -31.97 15.56 -0.26
N LYS A 679 -30.89 16.26 -0.61
CA LYS A 679 -30.33 17.34 0.21
C LYS A 679 -31.25 18.55 0.20
N GLU A 680 -31.80 18.92 -0.96
CA GLU A 680 -32.76 20.01 -1.06
C GLU A 680 -34.03 19.74 -0.27
N SER A 681 -34.61 18.54 -0.38
CA SER A 681 -35.78 18.15 0.42
C SER A 681 -35.53 18.34 1.92
N ARG A 682 -34.35 17.94 2.43
CA ARG A 682 -34.00 18.13 3.85
C ARG A 682 -33.79 19.59 4.22
N ASP A 683 -33.16 20.38 3.37
CA ASP A 683 -32.92 21.81 3.63
C ASP A 683 -34.26 22.58 3.60
N TRP A 684 -35.18 22.21 2.71
CA TRP A 684 -36.56 22.70 2.67
C TRP A 684 -37.35 22.31 3.92
N ASP A 685 -37.30 21.04 4.34
CA ASP A 685 -37.96 20.57 5.57
C ASP A 685 -37.42 21.31 6.80
N LYS A 686 -36.11 21.51 6.87
CA LYS A 686 -35.46 22.23 7.97
C LYS A 686 -35.84 23.71 7.99
N TYR A 687 -36.02 24.33 6.83
CA TYR A 687 -36.47 25.71 6.70
C TYR A 687 -37.95 25.87 7.10
N LEU A 688 -38.83 24.98 6.62
CA LEU A 688 -40.24 24.93 7.01
C LEU A 688 -40.42 24.71 8.52
N MET A 689 -39.56 23.90 9.13
CA MET A 689 -39.55 23.68 10.58
C MET A 689 -39.01 24.89 11.36
N ALA A 690 -38.14 25.70 10.77
CA ALA A 690 -37.53 26.86 11.43
C ALA A 690 -38.38 28.15 11.32
N ASN A 691 -39.14 28.32 10.24
CA ASN A 691 -39.89 29.54 9.94
C ASN A 691 -41.40 29.25 9.79
N THR A 692 -42.11 29.14 10.92
CA THR A 692 -43.56 28.92 10.96
C THR A 692 -44.39 30.20 10.79
N ARG A 693 -43.78 31.38 10.58
CA ARG A 693 -44.50 32.66 10.39
C ARG A 693 -43.86 33.51 9.29
N GLN A 694 -44.66 33.75 8.25
CA GLN A 694 -44.49 34.63 7.08
C GLN A 694 -43.25 34.35 6.20
N MET A 695 -43.52 33.94 4.96
CA MET A 695 -42.51 33.85 3.90
C MET A 695 -42.14 35.27 3.44
N PRO A 696 -40.84 35.60 3.33
CA PRO A 696 -40.40 36.77 2.56
C PRO A 696 -40.63 36.51 1.07
N ASP A 697 -41.21 37.47 0.35
CA ASP A 697 -41.45 37.41 -1.10
C ASP A 697 -40.14 37.26 -1.93
N GLU A 698 -38.97 37.53 -1.33
CA GLU A 698 -37.65 37.46 -1.96
C GLU A 698 -37.09 36.03 -2.14
N LEU A 699 -37.75 34.99 -1.60
CA LEU A 699 -37.30 33.59 -1.68
C LEU A 699 -38.02 32.76 -2.76
N HIS A 700 -38.75 33.42 -3.67
CA HIS A 700 -39.42 32.77 -4.81
C HIS A 700 -38.49 32.36 -5.96
N GLU A 701 -37.18 32.56 -5.85
CA GLU A 701 -36.24 31.95 -6.78
C GLU A 701 -36.20 30.43 -6.55
N THR A 702 -37.03 29.71 -7.31
CA THR A 702 -36.91 28.27 -7.52
C THR A 702 -35.43 27.93 -7.69
N PRO A 703 -34.87 26.97 -6.91
CA PRO A 703 -33.50 26.51 -7.12
C PRO A 703 -33.31 26.22 -8.60
N VAL A 704 -32.37 26.92 -9.23
CA VAL A 704 -32.04 26.68 -10.64
C VAL A 704 -31.44 25.29 -10.72
N PHE A 705 -32.27 24.35 -11.13
CA PHE A 705 -31.91 22.96 -11.26
C PHE A 705 -31.29 22.77 -12.63
N ILE A 706 -29.96 22.66 -12.65
CA ILE A 706 -29.23 22.37 -13.86
C ILE A 706 -29.33 20.86 -14.03
N GLU A 707 -30.11 20.39 -15.02
CA GLU A 707 -30.07 18.99 -15.44
C GLU A 707 -28.61 18.55 -15.59
N PRO A 708 -28.19 17.41 -15.02
CA PRO A 708 -26.84 16.92 -15.17
C PRO A 708 -26.65 16.72 -16.65
N ILE A 709 -25.78 17.56 -17.21
CA ILE A 709 -25.37 17.45 -18.59
C ILE A 709 -24.85 16.03 -18.73
N GLY A 710 -25.50 15.29 -19.64
CA GLY A 710 -25.12 13.92 -19.95
C GLY A 710 -23.61 13.88 -20.21
N PRO A 711 -22.91 12.86 -19.70
CA PRO A 711 -21.45 12.86 -19.73
C PRO A 711 -20.95 12.96 -21.18
N CYS A 712 -19.84 13.68 -21.41
CA CYS A 712 -19.17 13.81 -22.72
C CYS A 712 -18.44 12.51 -23.08
N LEU A 713 -19.19 11.41 -23.09
CA LEU A 713 -18.66 10.10 -23.37
C LEU A 713 -18.54 9.87 -24.88
N PRO A 714 -17.53 9.12 -25.33
CA PRO A 714 -17.45 8.68 -26.72
C PRO A 714 -18.76 7.99 -27.12
N ALA A 715 -19.27 8.19 -28.33
CA ALA A 715 -20.46 7.45 -28.77
C ALA A 715 -20.24 5.94 -28.55
N LEU A 716 -21.19 5.27 -27.90
CA LEU A 716 -21.12 3.82 -27.73
C LEU A 716 -21.00 3.19 -29.12
N PRO A 717 -20.07 2.25 -29.31
CA PRO A 717 -19.87 1.68 -30.62
C PRO A 717 -21.13 0.91 -31.05
N SER A 718 -21.55 1.10 -32.30
CA SER A 718 -22.56 0.26 -32.95
C SER A 718 -22.02 -1.13 -33.30
N THR A 719 -20.72 -1.39 -33.10
CA THR A 719 -20.01 -2.62 -33.46
C THR A 719 -19.17 -3.15 -32.30
N ASN A 720 -18.84 -4.44 -32.31
CA ASN A 720 -17.93 -5.04 -31.32
C ASN A 720 -16.44 -4.73 -31.59
N ALA A 721 -16.13 -3.80 -32.50
CA ALA A 721 -14.76 -3.45 -32.84
C ALA A 721 -14.13 -2.56 -31.76
N PRO A 722 -12.84 -2.75 -31.43
CA PRO A 722 -12.14 -1.89 -30.49
C PRO A 722 -12.09 -0.44 -31.00
N MET A 723 -12.22 0.50 -30.07
CA MET A 723 -12.23 1.94 -30.37
C MET A 723 -11.02 2.63 -29.78
N PHE A 724 -10.53 3.63 -30.49
CA PHE A 724 -9.47 4.52 -30.02
C PHE A 724 -10.09 5.76 -29.39
N VAL A 725 -9.80 5.96 -28.10
CA VAL A 725 -10.27 7.11 -27.32
C VAL A 725 -9.08 8.00 -26.98
N LYS A 726 -9.32 9.32 -26.85
CA LYS A 726 -8.31 10.27 -26.38
C LYS A 726 -7.85 9.88 -24.97
N GLY A 727 -6.57 9.64 -24.84
CA GLY A 727 -5.94 9.13 -23.64
C GLY A 727 -5.82 10.20 -22.55
N LYS A 728 -5.94 9.74 -21.31
CA LYS A 728 -6.00 10.59 -20.11
C LYS A 728 -4.98 10.09 -19.08
N VAL A 729 -4.09 10.97 -18.62
CA VAL A 729 -3.08 10.63 -17.61
C VAL A 729 -3.44 11.29 -16.27
N THR A 730 -3.38 10.53 -15.18
CA THR A 730 -3.44 11.10 -13.83
C THR A 730 -2.15 10.75 -13.11
N VAL A 731 -1.46 11.76 -12.59
CA VAL A 731 -0.28 11.56 -11.75
C VAL A 731 -0.61 11.99 -10.32
N CYS A 732 -0.34 11.14 -9.36
CA CYS A 732 -0.56 11.43 -7.96
C CYS A 732 0.70 11.29 -7.12
N ALA A 733 0.74 12.03 -6.01
CA ALA A 733 1.77 11.91 -4.97
C ALA A 733 1.13 12.13 -3.59
N LEU A 734 1.85 11.81 -2.52
CA LEU A 734 1.35 12.02 -1.16
C LEU A 734 1.35 13.49 -0.73
N ARG A 735 2.35 14.25 -1.16
CA ARG A 735 2.60 15.62 -0.69
C ARG A 735 2.32 16.65 -1.78
N ASN A 736 1.66 17.75 -1.42
CA ASN A 736 1.42 18.88 -2.32
C ASN A 736 2.71 19.40 -2.96
N ASP A 737 3.78 19.60 -2.18
CA ASP A 737 5.07 20.08 -2.72
C ASP A 737 5.67 19.11 -3.76
N THR A 738 5.39 17.81 -3.64
CA THR A 738 5.84 16.83 -4.63
C THR A 738 4.96 16.91 -5.87
N VAL A 739 3.64 17.04 -5.74
CA VAL A 739 2.72 17.29 -6.86
C VAL A 739 3.16 18.52 -7.66
N ASP A 740 3.50 19.62 -7.00
CA ASP A 740 3.95 20.86 -7.66
C ASP A 740 5.25 20.63 -8.45
N LYS A 741 6.23 19.93 -7.86
CA LYS A 741 7.50 19.60 -8.52
C LYS A 741 7.29 18.70 -9.74
N VAL A 742 6.45 17.67 -9.60
CA VAL A 742 6.14 16.73 -10.67
C VAL A 742 5.35 17.45 -11.79
N PHE A 743 4.46 18.38 -11.45
CA PHE A 743 3.71 19.18 -12.44
C PHE A 743 4.65 20.07 -13.26
N ASN A 744 5.55 20.78 -12.57
CA ASN A 744 6.54 21.65 -13.21
C ASN A 744 7.54 20.86 -14.07
N LEU A 745 7.77 19.58 -13.76
CA LEU A 745 8.56 18.68 -14.59
C LEU A 745 7.76 18.13 -15.78
N PHE A 746 6.52 17.70 -15.58
CA PHE A 746 5.73 16.99 -16.59
C PHE A 746 5.21 17.93 -17.69
N LYS A 747 4.69 19.10 -17.31
CA LYS A 747 4.13 20.10 -18.24
C LYS A 747 5.08 20.46 -19.42
N PRO A 748 6.35 20.84 -19.21
CA PRO A 748 7.25 21.15 -20.32
C PRO A 748 7.59 19.93 -21.17
N ILE A 749 7.68 18.74 -20.58
CA ILE A 749 7.94 17.49 -21.32
C ILE A 749 6.75 17.17 -22.23
N ALA A 750 5.51 17.23 -21.71
CA ALA A 750 4.29 17.02 -22.48
C ALA A 750 4.15 18.04 -23.63
N LYS A 751 4.51 19.31 -23.39
CA LYS A 751 4.53 20.35 -24.44
C LYS A 751 5.55 20.03 -25.55
N ARG A 752 6.76 19.58 -25.19
CA ARG A 752 7.79 19.16 -26.15
C ARG A 752 7.35 17.92 -26.93
N PHE A 753 6.68 16.99 -26.26
CA PHE A 753 6.14 15.78 -26.86
C PHE A 753 5.07 16.11 -27.91
N ALA A 754 4.10 16.98 -27.57
CA ALA A 754 3.08 17.44 -28.52
C ALA A 754 3.71 18.10 -29.75
N LYS A 755 4.71 18.97 -29.54
CA LYS A 755 5.44 19.62 -30.64
C LYS A 755 6.17 18.60 -31.52
N HIS A 756 6.80 17.59 -30.93
CA HIS A 756 7.52 16.55 -31.67
C HIS A 756 6.60 15.74 -32.57
N LEU A 757 5.40 15.43 -32.10
CA LEU A 757 4.40 14.66 -32.84
C LEU A 757 3.54 15.51 -33.79
N GLY A 758 3.72 16.84 -33.78
CA GLY A 758 2.88 17.76 -34.55
C GLY A 758 1.42 17.81 -34.09
N CYS A 759 1.11 17.36 -32.87
CA CYS A 759 -0.24 17.36 -32.35
C CYS A 759 -0.57 18.63 -31.54
N SER A 760 -1.86 18.83 -31.28
CA SER A 760 -2.33 19.96 -30.49
C SER A 760 -1.78 19.92 -29.06
N LYS A 761 -1.66 21.10 -28.43
CA LYS A 761 -1.20 21.17 -27.03
C LYS A 761 -2.15 20.42 -26.10
N PHE A 762 -1.59 19.56 -25.25
CA PHE A 762 -2.33 18.88 -24.20
C PHE A 762 -2.81 19.86 -23.12
N LEU A 763 -4.08 19.75 -22.74
CA LEU A 763 -4.64 20.48 -21.60
C LEU A 763 -4.26 19.73 -20.33
N GLY A 764 -3.71 20.43 -19.34
CA GLY A 764 -3.45 19.80 -18.07
C GLY A 764 -3.29 20.74 -16.89
N PHE A 765 -3.65 20.21 -15.73
CA PHE A 765 -3.87 20.99 -14.51
C PHE A 765 -3.10 20.42 -13.33
N ARG A 766 -2.74 21.32 -12.42
CA ARG A 766 -2.40 20.98 -11.04
C ARG A 766 -3.70 21.13 -10.25
N MET A 767 -4.25 20.03 -9.76
CA MET A 767 -5.54 20.01 -9.09
C MET A 767 -5.36 20.04 -7.57
N HIS A 768 -6.17 20.86 -6.90
CA HIS A 768 -6.32 20.94 -5.46
C HIS A 768 -7.54 20.15 -4.97
N SER A 769 -7.88 20.23 -3.68
CA SER A 769 -9.18 19.71 -3.23
C SER A 769 -10.29 20.47 -3.95
N LEU A 770 -11.39 19.77 -4.27
CA LEU A 770 -12.54 20.40 -4.94
C LEU A 770 -13.05 21.63 -4.19
N SER A 771 -13.11 21.55 -2.85
CA SER A 771 -13.48 22.71 -2.02
C SER A 771 -12.56 23.91 -2.28
N LEU A 772 -11.24 23.71 -2.31
CA LEU A 772 -10.30 24.81 -2.54
C LEU A 772 -10.43 25.38 -3.96
N GLU A 773 -10.64 24.54 -4.98
CA GLU A 773 -10.89 24.99 -6.35
C GLU A 773 -12.21 25.76 -6.48
N THR A 774 -13.29 25.28 -5.87
CA THR A 774 -14.60 25.94 -5.86
C THR A 774 -14.49 27.32 -5.22
N GLN A 775 -13.84 27.41 -4.08
CA GLN A 775 -13.65 28.70 -3.43
C GLN A 775 -12.78 29.65 -4.25
N ALA A 776 -11.77 29.10 -4.94
CA ALA A 776 -10.98 29.90 -5.87
C ALA A 776 -11.80 30.42 -7.05
N ILE A 777 -12.78 29.66 -7.54
CA ILE A 777 -13.71 30.12 -8.57
C ILE A 777 -14.61 31.25 -8.06
N ILE A 778 -15.13 31.14 -6.83
CA ILE A 778 -15.96 32.20 -6.22
C ILE A 778 -15.20 33.52 -6.19
N ALA A 779 -13.98 33.49 -5.67
CA ALA A 779 -13.18 34.69 -5.59
C ALA A 779 -12.72 35.20 -6.97
N MET A 780 -12.40 34.33 -7.93
CA MET A 780 -12.11 34.75 -9.31
C MET A 780 -13.31 35.34 -10.04
N THR A 781 -14.53 34.96 -9.64
CA THR A 781 -15.77 35.48 -10.23
C THR A 781 -15.96 36.94 -9.87
N HIS A 782 -15.46 37.38 -8.72
CA HIS A 782 -15.62 38.76 -8.28
C HIS A 782 -15.00 39.78 -9.24
N PRO A 783 -15.69 40.86 -9.60
CA PRO A 783 -15.23 41.82 -10.61
C PRO A 783 -13.94 42.55 -10.22
N PHE A 784 -13.74 42.81 -8.93
CA PHE A 784 -12.52 43.44 -8.40
C PHE A 784 -11.37 42.45 -8.13
N PHE A 785 -11.53 41.18 -8.50
CA PHE A 785 -10.41 40.24 -8.49
C PHE A 785 -9.57 40.44 -9.77
N ASP A 786 -8.32 40.84 -9.58
CA ASP A 786 -7.31 40.89 -10.63
C ASP A 786 -6.26 39.78 -10.40
N MET A 787 -5.92 39.07 -11.48
CA MET A 787 -4.92 38.00 -11.48
C MET A 787 -3.49 38.50 -11.60
N ASP A 788 -3.28 39.65 -12.23
CA ASP A 788 -1.96 40.26 -12.39
C ASP A 788 -1.66 41.16 -11.18
N ASP A 789 -2.71 41.72 -10.58
CA ASP A 789 -2.73 42.34 -9.26
C ASP A 789 -2.99 41.32 -8.14
N LEU A 790 -2.55 40.06 -8.32
CA LEU A 790 -2.39 39.14 -7.19
C LEU A 790 -1.41 39.83 -6.25
N PRO A 791 -1.88 40.48 -5.19
CA PRO A 791 -1.03 41.46 -4.57
C PRO A 791 0.09 40.63 -3.91
N GLU A 792 1.30 41.18 -3.93
CA GLU A 792 2.17 40.95 -2.79
C GLU A 792 1.30 41.16 -1.53
N LEU A 793 1.56 40.39 -0.47
CA LEU A 793 0.81 40.48 0.80
C LEU A 793 0.30 41.93 1.03
N PRO A 794 -1.00 42.16 1.35
CA PRO A 794 -1.65 43.47 1.17
C PRO A 794 -0.76 44.64 1.57
N ASP A 795 -0.70 45.73 0.79
CA ASP A 795 0.14 46.91 1.06
C ASP A 795 -0.05 47.53 2.46
N PHE A 796 -1.14 47.21 3.16
CA PHE A 796 -1.32 47.51 4.58
C PHE A 796 -0.28 46.86 5.52
N PHE A 797 0.58 45.96 5.01
CA PHE A 797 1.75 45.43 5.72
C PHE A 797 3.08 46.11 5.34
N ASN A 798 3.08 46.98 4.31
CA ASN A 798 4.25 47.75 3.89
C ASN A 798 4.30 49.16 4.50
N ASP A 799 3.16 49.70 4.97
CA ASP A 799 3.09 51.10 5.46
C ASP A 799 3.50 51.29 6.93
N GLN A 800 3.88 50.23 7.63
CA GLN A 800 4.74 50.37 8.80
C GLN A 800 5.99 49.55 8.56
N GLU A 801 7.12 50.24 8.36
CA GLU A 801 8.46 49.71 8.58
C GLU A 801 8.56 49.18 10.02
N SER A 802 7.98 48.01 10.28
CA SER A 802 8.35 47.21 11.43
C SER A 802 9.80 46.82 11.19
N SER A 803 10.72 47.51 11.87
CA SER A 803 12.17 47.22 11.81
C SER A 803 12.55 45.84 12.36
N ASP A 804 11.56 45.06 12.84
CA ASP A 804 11.76 43.79 13.52
C ASP A 804 11.33 42.58 12.65
N GLU A 805 12.33 41.76 12.31
CA GLU A 805 12.22 40.53 11.52
C GLU A 805 11.24 39.52 12.14
N VAL A 806 11.01 39.57 13.46
CA VAL A 806 10.18 38.62 14.20
C VAL A 806 8.70 38.93 14.03
N THR A 807 8.34 40.19 14.20
CA THR A 807 6.97 40.68 13.97
C THR A 807 6.56 40.48 12.51
N THR A 808 7.49 40.68 11.58
CA THR A 808 7.29 40.38 10.15
C THR A 808 7.02 38.89 9.92
N LYS A 809 7.83 37.98 10.47
CA LYS A 809 7.64 36.52 10.29
C LYS A 809 6.40 35.94 10.98
N HIS A 810 6.00 36.47 12.14
CA HIS A 810 4.74 36.10 12.80
C HIS A 810 3.53 36.62 12.01
N SER A 811 3.61 37.86 11.53
CA SER A 811 2.58 38.45 10.67
C SER A 811 2.48 37.73 9.34
N GLU A 812 3.59 37.35 8.69
CA GLU A 812 3.59 36.49 7.51
C GLU A 812 2.90 35.16 7.80
N SER A 813 3.25 34.49 8.91
CA SER A 813 2.65 33.22 9.31
C SER A 813 1.16 33.34 9.61
N CYS A 814 0.73 34.47 10.19
CA CYS A 814 -0.68 34.82 10.37
C CYS A 814 -1.37 35.10 9.06
N ILE A 815 -0.79 35.92 8.19
CA ILE A 815 -1.36 36.18 6.88
C ILE A 815 -1.56 34.85 6.13
N GLN A 816 -0.64 33.92 6.30
CA GLN A 816 -0.73 32.57 5.72
C GLN A 816 -1.78 31.66 6.39
N ALA A 817 -2.20 31.94 7.62
CA ALA A 817 -3.15 31.12 8.40
C ALA A 817 -4.54 31.76 8.60
N VAL A 818 -4.64 33.08 8.41
CA VAL A 818 -5.78 33.95 8.75
C VAL A 818 -6.13 34.87 7.58
N ASN A 819 -5.17 35.61 7.01
CA ASN A 819 -5.46 36.55 5.92
C ASN A 819 -5.28 35.88 4.56
N GLY A 820 -6.33 35.24 4.08
CA GLY A 820 -6.72 35.65 2.75
C GLY A 820 -7.35 37.05 2.87
N SER A 821 -7.03 37.97 1.97
CA SER A 821 -7.72 39.26 1.79
C SER A 821 -9.25 39.09 1.65
N GLN A 822 -9.96 40.14 1.23
CA GLN A 822 -11.27 40.05 0.53
C GLN A 822 -11.52 38.75 -0.29
N TRP A 823 -10.46 38.12 -0.83
CA TRP A 823 -10.44 36.76 -1.42
C TRP A 823 -9.90 35.65 -0.49
N GLN A 824 -10.58 35.36 0.63
CA GLN A 824 -10.05 34.53 1.72
C GLN A 824 -9.55 33.12 1.30
N ASP A 825 -10.14 32.57 0.26
CA ASP A 825 -9.91 31.18 -0.13
C ASP A 825 -8.95 30.96 -1.32
N ILE A 826 -8.47 32.00 -2.01
CA ILE A 826 -7.48 31.88 -3.11
C ILE A 826 -6.04 31.90 -2.60
N ARG A 827 -5.80 32.43 -1.39
CA ARG A 827 -4.44 32.68 -0.86
C ARG A 827 -3.81 31.51 -0.13
N ASP A 828 -4.37 30.31 -0.26
CA ASP A 828 -3.78 29.09 0.28
C ASP A 828 -2.38 28.88 -0.33
N ARG A 829 -1.33 28.80 0.51
CA ARG A 829 0.07 28.52 0.09
C ARG A 829 0.21 27.27 -0.77
N ARG A 830 -0.74 26.34 -0.71
CA ARG A 830 -0.80 25.17 -1.59
C ARG A 830 -1.08 25.59 -3.02
N PHE A 831 -1.92 26.60 -3.26
CA PHE A 831 -2.38 27.14 -4.55
C PHE A 831 -1.29 27.92 -5.31
N LYS A 832 -0.13 27.29 -5.48
CA LYS A 832 0.97 27.80 -6.30
C LYS A 832 0.57 27.64 -7.76
N SER A 833 0.70 28.71 -8.54
CA SER A 833 0.40 28.75 -9.98
C SER A 833 -1.09 28.71 -10.35
N ILE A 834 -1.81 29.78 -9.97
CA ILE A 834 -3.22 30.04 -10.32
C ILE A 834 -3.53 29.76 -11.80
N LYS A 835 -2.70 30.25 -12.73
CA LYS A 835 -2.91 30.06 -14.19
C LYS A 835 -2.85 28.58 -14.65
N ASN A 836 -2.50 27.65 -13.77
CA ASN A 836 -2.44 26.20 -14.02
C ASN A 836 -3.42 25.39 -13.14
N SER A 837 -4.24 26.06 -12.32
CA SER A 837 -5.27 25.41 -11.51
C SER A 837 -6.52 25.11 -12.34
N MET A 838 -7.40 24.27 -11.78
CA MET A 838 -8.67 23.97 -12.43
C MET A 838 -9.62 25.17 -12.35
N ALA A 839 -9.59 25.93 -11.24
CA ALA A 839 -10.36 27.15 -11.09
C ALA A 839 -10.16 28.12 -12.26
N TYR A 840 -8.90 28.38 -12.63
CA TYR A 840 -8.58 29.22 -13.79
C TYR A 840 -9.14 28.64 -15.10
N GLY A 841 -9.08 27.32 -15.26
CA GLY A 841 -9.70 26.62 -16.39
C GLY A 841 -11.21 26.82 -16.45
N VAL A 842 -11.91 26.85 -15.31
CA VAL A 842 -13.38 27.05 -15.26
C VAL A 842 -13.71 28.47 -15.72
N MET A 843 -12.94 29.46 -15.27
CA MET A 843 -13.11 30.83 -15.72
C MET A 843 -12.85 31.00 -17.22
N GLN A 844 -11.96 30.19 -17.82
CA GLN A 844 -11.78 30.13 -19.27
C GLN A 844 -12.94 29.44 -20.00
N LEU A 845 -13.54 28.41 -19.40
CA LEU A 845 -14.73 27.76 -19.97
C LEU A 845 -15.92 28.70 -19.96
N ALA A 846 -16.13 29.43 -18.86
CA ALA A 846 -17.24 30.37 -18.67
C ALA A 846 -17.11 31.69 -19.46
N GLY A 847 -16.10 31.82 -20.32
CA GLY A 847 -15.89 33.03 -21.14
C GLY A 847 -15.36 34.25 -20.39
N ILE A 848 -15.13 34.17 -19.07
CA ILE A 848 -14.62 35.28 -18.26
C ILE A 848 -13.14 35.56 -18.58
N TYR A 849 -12.35 34.50 -18.83
CA TYR A 849 -10.95 34.62 -19.23
C TYR A 849 -10.69 34.07 -20.65
N PRO A 850 -9.69 34.59 -21.37
CA PRO A 850 -9.36 34.10 -22.71
C PRO A 850 -9.00 32.61 -22.71
N ARG A 851 -9.69 31.84 -23.57
CA ARG A 851 -9.44 30.40 -23.75
C ARG A 851 -8.04 30.13 -24.29
N SER A 852 -7.25 29.33 -23.57
CA SER A 852 -5.92 28.93 -24.01
C SER A 852 -5.97 28.04 -25.27
N LYS A 853 -4.86 27.98 -26.02
CA LYS A 853 -4.73 27.05 -27.17
C LYS A 853 -4.94 25.58 -26.79
N ALA A 854 -4.64 25.20 -25.55
CA ALA A 854 -4.87 23.85 -25.07
C ALA A 854 -6.35 23.60 -24.75
N MET A 855 -7.05 24.62 -24.22
CA MET A 855 -8.50 24.55 -23.98
C MET A 855 -9.26 24.34 -25.30
N LYS A 856 -8.98 25.18 -26.32
CA LYS A 856 -9.59 25.07 -27.65
C LYS A 856 -9.30 23.73 -28.36
N ALA A 857 -8.23 23.04 -27.97
CA ALA A 857 -7.90 21.72 -28.51
C ALA A 857 -8.46 20.55 -27.67
N ALA A 858 -8.88 20.82 -26.44
CA ALA A 858 -9.44 19.83 -25.56
C ALA A 858 -10.91 19.58 -25.82
N PHE A 859 -11.64 20.61 -26.27
CA PHE A 859 -13.07 20.63 -26.50
C PHE A 859 -13.38 20.95 -27.97
N THR A 860 -14.46 20.38 -28.48
CA THR A 860 -15.10 20.81 -29.72
C THR A 860 -15.81 22.16 -29.53
N GLU A 861 -16.12 22.85 -30.62
CA GLU A 861 -16.83 24.14 -30.56
C GLU A 861 -18.20 23.99 -29.88
N LYS A 862 -18.95 22.94 -30.23
CA LYS A 862 -20.23 22.61 -29.59
C LYS A 862 -20.10 22.32 -28.08
N GLU A 863 -19.04 21.63 -27.66
CA GLU A 863 -18.79 21.39 -26.22
C GLU A 863 -18.41 22.67 -25.49
N LEU A 864 -17.70 23.59 -26.16
CA LEU A 864 -17.35 24.90 -25.61
C LEU A 864 -18.57 25.80 -25.46
N GLU A 865 -19.47 25.83 -26.45
CA GLU A 865 -20.75 26.56 -26.39
C GLU A 865 -21.62 26.01 -25.25
N HIS A 866 -21.77 24.69 -25.18
CA HIS A 866 -22.53 24.04 -24.12
C HIS A 866 -21.93 24.31 -22.72
N ALA A 867 -20.60 24.31 -22.60
CA ALA A 867 -19.93 24.65 -21.35
C ALA A 867 -20.13 26.14 -20.98
N GLU A 868 -20.14 27.06 -21.95
CA GLU A 868 -20.47 28.48 -21.73
C GLU A 868 -21.90 28.65 -21.21
N ASP A 869 -22.87 28.00 -21.85
CA ASP A 869 -24.28 28.05 -21.45
C ASP A 869 -24.48 27.49 -20.03
N ALA A 870 -23.88 26.32 -19.75
CA ALA A 870 -23.93 25.65 -18.46
C ALA A 870 -23.28 26.44 -17.32
N LEU A 871 -22.34 27.32 -17.66
CA LEU A 871 -21.58 28.14 -16.71
C LEU A 871 -22.01 29.61 -16.71
N SER A 872 -23.09 29.96 -17.42
CA SER A 872 -23.62 31.33 -17.56
C SER A 872 -23.89 32.04 -16.23
N ALA A 873 -24.16 31.29 -15.15
CA ALA A 873 -24.29 31.84 -13.80
C ALA A 873 -23.02 32.58 -13.32
N LEU A 874 -21.82 32.20 -13.78
CA LEU A 874 -20.57 32.85 -13.40
C LEU A 874 -20.43 34.27 -13.98
N PRO A 875 -20.50 34.49 -15.31
CA PRO A 875 -20.43 35.84 -15.87
C PRO A 875 -21.61 36.71 -15.44
N ASN A 876 -22.82 36.15 -15.28
CA ASN A 876 -23.98 36.88 -14.76
C ASN A 876 -23.73 37.36 -13.34
N ALA A 877 -23.29 36.45 -12.45
CA ALA A 877 -22.96 36.83 -11.08
C ALA A 877 -21.83 37.88 -11.03
N ARG A 878 -20.81 37.77 -11.87
CA ARG A 878 -19.75 38.79 -11.96
C ARG A 878 -20.30 40.18 -12.31
N ALA A 879 -21.16 40.26 -13.33
CA ALA A 879 -21.77 41.52 -13.74
C ALA A 879 -22.67 42.11 -12.64
N GLU A 880 -23.48 41.27 -12.02
CA GLU A 880 -24.37 41.72 -10.93
C GLU A 880 -23.62 42.16 -9.68
N ILE A 881 -22.55 41.47 -9.30
CA ILE A 881 -21.70 41.87 -8.17
C ILE A 881 -21.03 43.23 -8.49
N TYR A 882 -20.64 43.46 -9.74
CA TYR A 882 -20.09 44.75 -10.17
C TYR A 882 -21.11 45.88 -10.02
N HIS A 883 -22.37 45.63 -10.39
CA HIS A 883 -23.46 46.59 -10.23
C HIS A 883 -23.92 46.79 -8.78
N ALA A 884 -23.60 45.84 -7.90
CA ALA A 884 -23.86 45.91 -6.46
C ALA A 884 -22.63 46.37 -5.66
N ASP A 885 -21.74 47.16 -6.27
CA ASP A 885 -20.52 47.69 -5.65
C ASP A 885 -19.63 46.66 -4.93
N GLY A 886 -19.64 45.40 -5.41
CA GLY A 886 -18.86 44.30 -4.84
C GLY A 886 -19.61 43.44 -3.80
N GLU A 887 -20.89 43.71 -3.52
CA GLU A 887 -21.64 42.89 -2.56
C GLU A 887 -22.06 41.53 -3.14
N MET A 888 -21.67 40.44 -2.45
CA MET A 888 -22.05 39.07 -2.82
C MET A 888 -23.07 38.49 -1.84
N SER A 889 -24.29 38.26 -2.31
CA SER A 889 -25.34 37.60 -1.51
C SER A 889 -25.09 36.10 -1.38
N LYS A 890 -25.64 35.48 -0.31
CA LYS A 890 -25.53 34.02 -0.09
C LYS A 890 -26.20 33.19 -1.19
N ALA A 891 -27.26 33.71 -1.81
CA ALA A 891 -27.93 33.05 -2.92
C ALA A 891 -27.01 32.98 -4.15
N LYS A 892 -26.37 34.11 -4.49
CA LYS A 892 -25.39 34.19 -5.58
C LYS A 892 -24.19 33.30 -5.33
N GLU A 893 -23.65 33.30 -4.11
CA GLU A 893 -22.55 32.41 -3.74
C GLU A 893 -22.91 30.94 -3.96
N ARG A 894 -24.14 30.50 -3.64
CA ARG A 894 -24.61 29.14 -3.92
C ARG A 894 -24.69 28.84 -5.42
N MET A 895 -25.19 29.77 -6.22
CA MET A 895 -25.24 29.61 -7.68
C MET A 895 -23.84 29.49 -8.29
N ILE A 896 -22.91 30.35 -7.86
CA ILE A 896 -21.50 30.29 -8.26
C ILE A 896 -20.90 28.94 -7.86
N ARG A 897 -21.16 28.44 -6.64
CA ARG A 897 -20.68 27.12 -6.20
C ARG A 897 -21.20 25.99 -7.08
N ALA A 898 -22.49 26.01 -7.44
CA ALA A 898 -23.08 24.99 -8.31
C ALA A 898 -22.45 25.02 -9.72
N ALA A 899 -22.32 26.20 -10.32
CA ALA A 899 -21.65 26.36 -11.62
C ALA A 899 -20.16 25.97 -11.55
N ALA A 900 -19.46 26.32 -10.48
CA ALA A 900 -18.08 25.93 -10.24
C ALA A 900 -17.91 24.40 -10.21
N GLU A 901 -18.80 23.68 -9.52
CA GLU A 901 -18.79 22.22 -9.48
C GLU A 901 -18.97 21.61 -10.88
N ILE A 902 -19.91 22.13 -11.68
CA ILE A 902 -20.13 21.70 -13.07
C ILE A 902 -18.88 21.94 -13.91
N GLY A 903 -18.30 23.13 -13.84
CA GLY A 903 -17.10 23.49 -14.59
C GLY A 903 -15.89 22.61 -14.22
N LEU A 904 -15.74 22.29 -12.94
CA LEU A 904 -14.70 21.36 -12.48
C LEU A 904 -14.89 19.96 -13.06
N LEU A 905 -16.11 19.46 -13.15
CA LEU A 905 -16.40 18.16 -13.77
C LEU A 905 -16.03 18.15 -15.26
N TYR A 906 -16.40 19.20 -16.02
CA TYR A 906 -16.02 19.35 -17.42
C TYR A 906 -14.50 19.25 -17.64
N LEU A 907 -13.73 19.92 -16.78
CA LEU A 907 -12.29 19.90 -16.86
C LEU A 907 -11.68 18.57 -16.40
N ILE A 908 -12.22 17.92 -15.35
CA ILE A 908 -11.77 16.60 -14.90
C ILE A 908 -11.95 15.59 -16.03
N GLU A 909 -13.10 15.63 -16.70
CA GLU A 909 -13.41 14.75 -17.82
C GLU A 909 -12.45 14.99 -18.99
N ASN A 910 -12.22 16.24 -19.40
CA ASN A 910 -11.57 16.53 -20.69
C ASN A 910 -10.06 16.83 -20.62
N ALA A 911 -9.50 17.06 -19.43
CA ALA A 911 -8.06 17.29 -19.30
C ALA A 911 -7.24 16.11 -19.80
N SER A 912 -6.22 16.38 -20.62
CA SER A 912 -5.29 15.34 -21.08
C SER A 912 -4.46 14.80 -19.90
N TYR A 913 -4.04 15.67 -18.98
CA TYR A 913 -3.39 15.23 -17.75
C TYR A 913 -3.78 16.04 -16.51
N ILE A 914 -3.87 15.36 -15.37
CA ILE A 914 -4.09 16.00 -14.05
C ILE A 914 -3.03 15.51 -13.07
N LEU A 915 -2.42 16.45 -12.34
CA LEU A 915 -1.52 16.15 -11.24
C LEU A 915 -2.17 16.58 -9.92
N THR A 916 -2.29 15.64 -8.98
CA THR A 916 -3.05 15.85 -7.73
C THR A 916 -2.50 15.01 -6.59
N THR A 917 -3.01 15.16 -5.38
CA THR A 917 -2.63 14.27 -4.26
C THR A 917 -3.34 12.92 -4.37
N ILE A 918 -2.77 11.86 -3.80
CA ILE A 918 -3.42 10.54 -3.76
C ILE A 918 -4.78 10.57 -3.05
N SER A 919 -4.95 11.45 -2.06
CA SER A 919 -6.22 11.68 -1.38
C SER A 919 -7.30 12.15 -2.35
N ASN A 920 -6.97 13.07 -3.25
CA ASN A 920 -7.91 13.58 -4.25
C ASN A 920 -8.11 12.57 -5.39
N ALA A 921 -7.04 11.91 -5.84
CA ALA A 921 -7.12 10.90 -6.90
C ALA A 921 -8.01 9.70 -6.50
N THR A 922 -8.16 9.42 -5.21
CA THR A 922 -9.01 8.32 -4.70
C THR A 922 -10.39 8.79 -4.23
N GLN A 923 -10.73 10.07 -4.38
CA GLN A 923 -12.10 10.55 -4.15
C GLN A 923 -13.02 10.08 -5.28
N PHE A 924 -14.18 9.55 -4.90
CA PHE A 924 -15.19 9.07 -5.83
C PHE A 924 -15.62 10.14 -6.86
N SER A 925 -15.77 11.39 -6.41
CA SER A 925 -16.12 12.53 -7.27
C SER A 925 -15.10 12.83 -8.36
N PHE A 926 -13.83 12.46 -8.16
CA PHE A 926 -12.78 12.64 -9.15
C PHE A 926 -12.66 11.40 -10.05
N ASN A 927 -12.57 10.22 -9.45
CA ASN A 927 -12.24 9.01 -10.21
C ASN A 927 -13.36 8.53 -11.13
N ALA A 928 -14.63 8.73 -10.75
CA ALA A 928 -15.78 8.28 -11.54
C ALA A 928 -15.85 8.99 -12.91
N VAL A 929 -15.41 10.25 -12.96
CA VAL A 929 -15.51 11.10 -14.17
C VAL A 929 -14.19 11.15 -14.94
N ARG A 930 -13.04 11.06 -14.26
CA ARG A 930 -11.72 11.23 -14.88
C ARG A 930 -11.42 10.22 -15.99
N MET A 931 -11.85 8.96 -15.83
CA MET A 931 -11.60 7.85 -16.77
C MET A 931 -10.13 7.77 -17.26
N SER A 932 -9.17 7.73 -16.33
CA SER A 932 -7.75 7.74 -16.69
C SER A 932 -7.34 6.51 -17.50
N SER A 933 -6.61 6.71 -18.59
CA SER A 933 -5.92 5.65 -19.34
C SER A 933 -4.62 5.21 -18.67
N ALA A 934 -3.94 6.12 -17.98
CA ALA A 934 -2.77 5.81 -17.17
C ALA A 934 -2.80 6.51 -15.81
N ILE A 935 -2.45 5.77 -14.76
CA ILE A 935 -2.27 6.25 -13.39
C ILE A 935 -0.79 6.13 -13.04
N ALA A 936 -0.17 7.25 -12.65
CA ALA A 936 1.19 7.27 -12.13
C ALA A 936 1.21 7.71 -10.66
N CYS A 937 1.94 7.01 -9.81
CA CYS A 937 2.07 7.32 -8.39
C CYS A 937 3.53 7.58 -8.02
N ASP A 938 3.87 8.83 -7.70
CA ASP A 938 5.17 9.19 -7.12
C ASP A 938 5.15 8.99 -5.58
N GLU A 939 6.32 8.82 -5.00
CA GLU A 939 6.53 8.55 -3.57
C GLU A 939 5.86 7.25 -3.09
N ALA A 940 5.70 6.24 -3.95
CA ALA A 940 5.08 4.96 -3.62
C ALA A 940 5.73 4.23 -2.44
N GLY A 941 7.00 4.52 -2.12
CA GLY A 941 7.67 4.03 -0.91
C GLY A 941 7.04 4.55 0.39
N ARG A 942 6.32 5.67 0.34
CA ARG A 942 5.61 6.27 1.48
C ARG A 942 4.11 5.96 1.47
N VAL A 943 3.61 5.31 0.43
CA VAL A 943 2.18 5.02 0.25
C VAL A 943 1.86 3.70 0.94
N ASN A 944 0.80 3.70 1.75
CA ASN A 944 0.30 2.50 2.41
C ASN A 944 -0.59 1.68 1.47
N ASP A 945 -0.88 0.44 1.88
CA ASP A 945 -1.67 -0.49 1.06
C ASP A 945 -3.10 -0.05 0.79
N ALA A 946 -3.74 0.61 1.75
CA ALA A 946 -5.12 1.07 1.60
C ALA A 946 -5.23 2.09 0.45
N GLU A 947 -4.24 2.98 0.30
CA GLU A 947 -4.22 3.92 -0.81
C GLU A 947 -4.01 3.22 -2.17
N PHE A 948 -3.13 2.21 -2.24
CA PHE A 948 -2.96 1.40 -3.45
C PHE A 948 -4.21 0.62 -3.82
N MET A 949 -4.90 0.04 -2.83
CA MET A 949 -6.20 -0.61 -3.04
C MET A 949 -7.18 0.38 -3.68
N GLY A 950 -7.23 1.63 -3.18
CA GLY A 950 -7.99 2.70 -3.79
C GLY A 950 -7.60 2.98 -5.24
N LEU A 951 -6.31 3.12 -5.55
CA LEU A 951 -5.84 3.37 -6.92
C LEU A 951 -6.29 2.26 -7.89
N PHE A 952 -6.12 0.98 -7.52
CA PHE A 952 -6.54 -0.12 -8.40
C PHE A 952 -8.06 -0.29 -8.47
N GLY A 953 -8.76 -0.07 -7.36
CA GLY A 953 -10.21 -0.23 -7.30
C GLY A 953 -10.97 0.87 -8.03
N HIS A 954 -10.46 2.10 -7.98
CA HIS A 954 -11.08 3.27 -8.60
C HIS A 954 -10.72 3.47 -10.08
N TYR A 955 -9.62 2.87 -10.55
CA TYR A 955 -9.19 2.96 -11.95
C TYR A 955 -9.07 1.59 -12.61
N PRO A 956 -10.10 0.73 -12.54
CA PRO A 956 -9.96 -0.66 -12.97
C PRO A 956 -9.59 -0.77 -14.46
N PHE A 957 -10.11 0.13 -15.28
CA PHE A 957 -9.91 0.17 -16.74
C PHE A 957 -8.64 0.90 -17.21
N ALA A 958 -7.84 1.46 -16.30
CA ALA A 958 -6.58 2.06 -16.71
C ALA A 958 -5.68 1.01 -17.35
N LYS A 959 -5.06 1.37 -18.48
CA LYS A 959 -4.18 0.51 -19.27
C LYS A 959 -2.76 0.46 -18.71
N LEU A 960 -2.40 1.45 -17.90
CA LEU A 960 -1.16 1.50 -17.13
C LEU A 960 -1.42 1.98 -15.72
N HIS A 961 -0.98 1.20 -14.74
CA HIS A 961 -0.67 1.67 -13.40
C HIS A 961 0.86 1.66 -13.25
N ILE A 962 1.47 2.79 -12.96
CA ILE A 962 2.91 2.86 -12.70
C ILE A 962 3.19 3.53 -11.37
N ALA A 963 4.00 2.90 -10.54
CA ALA A 963 4.41 3.46 -9.27
C ALA A 963 5.91 3.65 -9.24
N ASN A 964 6.38 4.74 -8.63
CA ASN A 964 7.80 4.88 -8.32
C ASN A 964 8.07 5.33 -6.89
N GLY A 965 9.26 5.01 -6.39
CA GLY A 965 9.63 5.40 -5.03
C GLY A 965 11.01 4.92 -4.60
N CYS A 966 11.29 5.05 -3.31
CA CYS A 966 12.47 4.49 -2.68
C CYS A 966 12.06 3.43 -1.66
N LEU A 967 12.70 2.27 -1.66
CA LEU A 967 12.39 1.16 -0.74
C LEU A 967 12.75 1.47 0.72
N ASN A 968 13.62 2.47 0.93
CA ASN A 968 14.03 2.91 2.27
C ASN A 968 13.07 3.96 2.85
N GLU A 969 12.10 4.42 2.06
CA GLU A 969 11.01 5.23 2.57
C GLU A 969 9.93 4.29 3.10
N SER A 970 9.34 4.64 4.23
CA SER A 970 8.21 3.92 4.83
C SER A 970 7.00 4.83 4.88
N PRO A 971 5.78 4.28 4.81
CA PRO A 971 4.58 5.03 5.13
C PRO A 971 4.67 5.60 6.54
N MET A 972 4.10 6.78 6.74
CA MET A 972 4.10 7.42 8.05
C MET A 972 3.07 6.74 8.95
N MET A 973 3.53 6.18 10.07
CA MET A 973 2.70 5.61 11.13
C MET A 973 3.00 6.31 12.45
N PHE A 974 1.99 6.98 12.99
CA PHE A 974 2.08 7.83 14.17
C PHE A 974 1.55 7.13 15.42
N ALA A 975 0.59 6.21 15.28
CA ALA A 975 0.11 5.43 16.41
C ALA A 975 1.24 4.54 16.97
N PRO A 976 1.48 4.52 18.30
CA PRO A 976 2.38 3.56 18.91
C PRO A 976 1.81 2.13 18.84
N SER A 977 2.65 1.11 19.03
CA SER A 977 2.21 -0.30 18.98
C SER A 977 1.15 -0.66 20.03
N SER A 978 1.03 0.12 21.11
CA SER A 978 -0.02 -0.03 22.12
C SER A 978 -1.40 0.48 21.65
N GLU A 979 -1.45 1.34 20.64
CA GLU A 979 -2.68 1.86 20.02
C GLU A 979 -3.01 1.11 18.72
N ASN A 980 -1.97 0.71 17.99
CA ASN A 980 -2.09 -0.02 16.75
C ASN A 980 -1.19 -1.27 16.81
N PRO A 981 -1.71 -2.45 17.19
CA PRO A 981 -0.92 -3.68 17.23
C PRO A 981 -0.45 -4.11 15.83
N PHE A 982 -0.98 -3.53 14.75
CA PHE A 982 -0.57 -3.75 13.37
C PHE A 982 0.35 -2.63 12.84
N ARG A 983 0.96 -1.82 13.72
CA ARG A 983 1.85 -0.73 13.32
C ARG A 983 2.97 -1.20 12.38
N LYS A 984 3.56 -2.37 12.64
CA LYS A 984 4.61 -2.94 11.78
C LYS A 984 4.11 -3.21 10.36
N GLN A 985 2.86 -3.64 10.19
CA GLN A 985 2.25 -3.79 8.87
C GLN A 985 2.14 -2.43 8.17
N GLY A 986 1.61 -1.42 8.85
CA GLY A 986 1.41 -0.09 8.26
C GLY A 986 2.72 0.60 7.84
N LEU A 987 3.86 0.22 8.42
CA LEU A 987 5.20 0.70 8.03
C LEU A 987 5.76 0.03 6.76
N VAL A 988 5.14 -1.03 6.24
CA VAL A 988 5.55 -1.67 4.99
C VAL A 988 4.78 -1.02 3.85
N SER A 989 5.49 -0.37 2.93
CA SER A 989 4.88 0.14 1.71
C SER A 989 4.57 -1.00 0.74
N THR A 990 3.56 -0.79 -0.11
CA THR A 990 3.23 -1.73 -1.19
C THR A 990 4.44 -1.96 -2.09
N LEU A 991 5.22 -0.92 -2.40
CA LEU A 991 6.44 -1.04 -3.20
C LEU A 991 7.49 -1.96 -2.55
N ALA A 992 7.73 -1.81 -1.23
CA ALA A 992 8.64 -2.69 -0.51
C ALA A 992 8.13 -4.13 -0.53
N ARG A 993 6.82 -4.33 -0.29
CA ARG A 993 6.21 -5.66 -0.33
C ARG A 993 6.38 -6.33 -1.70
N LEU A 994 6.10 -5.62 -2.79
CA LEU A 994 6.25 -6.10 -4.16
C LEU A 994 7.67 -6.60 -4.44
N VAL A 995 8.71 -5.88 -3.98
CA VAL A 995 10.11 -6.34 -4.10
C VAL A 995 10.34 -7.61 -3.28
N GLU A 996 9.81 -7.66 -2.05
CA GLU A 996 9.99 -8.81 -1.17
C GLU A 996 9.27 -10.06 -1.68
N THR A 997 8.14 -9.93 -2.36
CA THR A 997 7.28 -11.04 -2.79
C THR A 997 7.60 -11.62 -4.14
N GLY A 998 8.29 -10.91 -5.03
CA GLY A 998 8.41 -11.47 -6.36
C GLY A 998 8.38 -10.52 -7.53
N PHE A 999 7.82 -9.34 -7.29
CA PHE A 999 7.35 -8.53 -8.40
C PHE A 999 8.56 -7.92 -9.14
N PRO A 1000 8.52 -7.84 -10.49
CA PRO A 1000 9.58 -7.20 -11.26
C PRO A 1000 9.57 -5.68 -11.05
N VAL A 1001 10.11 -5.22 -9.93
CA VAL A 1001 10.35 -3.80 -9.68
C VAL A 1001 11.69 -3.41 -10.31
N HIS A 1002 11.66 -2.44 -11.22
CA HIS A 1002 12.85 -2.03 -11.97
C HIS A 1002 13.70 -1.04 -11.17
N GLU A 1003 14.95 -1.43 -10.86
CA GLU A 1003 15.91 -0.57 -10.15
C GLU A 1003 16.62 0.42 -11.08
N LEU A 1004 16.59 1.70 -10.72
CA LEU A 1004 17.48 2.74 -11.24
C LEU A 1004 18.62 2.99 -10.26
N LYS A 1005 19.80 2.47 -10.60
CA LYS A 1005 21.04 2.78 -9.89
C LYS A 1005 21.48 4.19 -10.26
N LYS A 1006 22.01 4.93 -9.28
CA LYS A 1006 22.63 6.24 -9.51
C LYS A 1006 23.94 5.98 -10.25
N GLN A 1007 24.13 6.61 -11.41
CA GLN A 1007 25.45 6.67 -12.05
C GLN A 1007 26.38 7.57 -11.25
#